data_AF-A0A381X6T8-F1
#
_entry.id   AF-A0A381X6T8-F1
#
_cell.length_a   1.000
_cell.length_b   1.000
_cell.length_c   1.000
_cell.angle_alpha   90.00
_cell.angle_beta   90.00
_cell.angle_gamma   90.00
#
_symmetry.space_group_name_H-M   'P 1'
#
loop_
_entity.id
_entity.type
_entity.pdbx_description
1 polymer ?
#
loop_
_entity_poly.entity_id
_entity_poly.type
_entity_poly.pdbx_seq_one_letter_code
_entity_poly.pdbx_strand_id
1 'polypeptide(L)'
;MFTHLNAHSIYSKMRGTIPLMKLITRAKDLHMSHMALTEVNGLWGFIRFVQLAKEQGIKPIAGTNLVTAMDDIILLVENQTGYENMCRIISRVHNDPDVSISNLLRPLYSGLFILAHQNNVLQSLATFIPNSHLFVELRPSITEAEARILANTYQLEIIASGDVYFMSKEDYHTHRILRAIDRNTTLSQLPPDNTKDQRHFFRSEKEMIDLFPSSMAAINNSQYLAERCKTDWTYSNTIFPNLSLKNTHRANKTLRSLVTTGAQERYGNINGSLKKRINYELSLIIQKGFAPYFLIVRDIVQQTKSTIGRGSGAASVVSYCLYITQVDPLRYNLKFERFIHPERINMPDIDIDFPWDERDKILDYIFNKYGTERSAMVSSQVFMQPRSSIREVSKVYGLAEEEIKAITKRIGYYSRRSELVKWVQNDRRFKNLNLDDTLMEILKHSEKVMGAFRLSSVHPGGVIIVPDEIRKYVPVLTAPKGVQIVEWEKDQVEDSGLLKIDILGNRSLAVVRDTLKQVGLYRNKYMDYHKIQPVDDLKTAELMKAGRTMGVFYIESPATRQLLTKAGKVDFEHVVIYSSIIRPAANRYTNLMLNRIHGQPWKILHQDLECLRESYGIMVYEEQVSTVARKIAGFSYAESDYLRKVISKPAL
;
A
#
# COMPACT_ATOMS: atom_id res chain seq x y z
N MET A 1 -33.40 15.37 -3.80
CA MET A 1 -31.93 15.29 -3.75
C MET A 1 -31.57 13.82 -3.67
N PHE A 2 -30.64 13.36 -4.52
CA PHE A 2 -30.26 11.95 -4.61
C PHE A 2 -28.77 11.74 -4.34
N THR A 3 -28.45 10.65 -3.66
CA THR A 3 -27.07 10.22 -3.39
C THR A 3 -26.88 8.76 -3.79
N HIS A 4 -25.77 8.44 -4.48
CA HIS A 4 -25.40 7.05 -4.75
C HIS A 4 -24.91 6.35 -3.47
N LEU A 5 -25.70 5.38 -3.02
CA LEU A 5 -25.39 4.49 -1.90
C LEU A 5 -24.84 3.12 -2.33
N ASN A 6 -24.86 2.81 -3.62
CA ASN A 6 -24.33 1.57 -4.20
C ASN A 6 -23.52 1.91 -5.47
N ALA A 7 -22.20 2.01 -5.32
CA ALA A 7 -21.27 2.36 -6.38
C ALA A 7 -19.93 1.63 -6.25
N HIS A 8 -19.46 1.13 -7.38
CA HIS A 8 -18.27 0.30 -7.52
C HIS A 8 -17.21 0.99 -8.37
N SER A 9 -15.95 0.97 -7.91
CA SER A 9 -14.84 1.54 -8.65
C SER A 9 -13.98 0.45 -9.29
N ILE A 10 -12.87 0.82 -9.91
CA ILE A 10 -11.81 -0.10 -10.38
C ILE A 10 -11.29 -1.06 -9.28
N TYR A 11 -11.56 -0.77 -8.01
CA TYR A 11 -11.24 -1.61 -6.87
C TYR A 11 -12.21 -2.79 -6.67
N SER A 12 -13.39 -2.79 -7.29
CA SER A 12 -14.24 -3.98 -7.36
C SER A 12 -13.60 -4.96 -8.33
N LYS A 13 -12.90 -5.95 -7.75
CA LYS A 13 -12.07 -6.93 -8.44
C LYS A 13 -12.70 -7.40 -9.75
N MET A 14 -12.06 -7.05 -10.87
CA MET A 14 -12.45 -7.45 -12.23
C MET A 14 -13.96 -7.28 -12.52
N ARG A 15 -14.56 -6.18 -12.03
CA ARG A 15 -15.98 -5.83 -12.23
C ARG A 15 -16.18 -4.34 -12.48
N GLY A 16 -15.70 -3.50 -11.57
CA GLY A 16 -15.88 -2.05 -11.69
C GLY A 16 -14.85 -1.45 -12.64
N THR A 17 -15.27 -0.41 -13.36
CA THR A 17 -14.47 0.22 -14.43
C THR A 17 -14.10 1.67 -14.12
N ILE A 18 -14.65 2.25 -13.05
CA ILE A 18 -14.56 3.69 -12.77
C ILE A 18 -13.40 3.99 -11.83
N PRO A 19 -12.41 4.80 -12.22
CA PRO A 19 -11.39 5.30 -11.29
C PRO A 19 -12.01 6.13 -10.16
N LEU A 20 -11.50 6.00 -8.93
CA LEU A 20 -12.04 6.73 -7.76
C LEU A 20 -12.19 8.25 -7.99
N MET A 21 -11.17 8.89 -8.58
CA MET A 21 -11.23 10.32 -8.87
C MET A 21 -12.39 10.66 -9.82
N LYS A 22 -12.58 9.89 -10.90
CA LYS A 22 -13.70 10.12 -11.84
C LYS A 22 -15.06 9.94 -11.17
N LEU A 23 -15.16 8.95 -10.29
CA LEU A 23 -16.37 8.66 -9.52
C LEU A 23 -16.76 9.87 -8.65
N ILE A 24 -15.80 10.41 -7.90
CA ILE A 24 -15.96 11.55 -6.99
C ILE A 24 -16.22 12.84 -7.76
N THR A 25 -15.44 13.12 -8.83
CA THR A 25 -15.66 14.30 -9.67
C THR A 25 -17.07 14.30 -10.25
N ARG A 26 -17.55 13.16 -10.75
CA ARG A 26 -18.90 13.06 -11.30
C ARG A 26 -19.98 13.32 -10.25
N ALA A 27 -19.81 12.81 -9.03
CA ALA A 27 -20.73 13.08 -7.93
C ALA A 27 -20.75 14.58 -7.58
N LYS A 28 -19.59 15.24 -7.56
CA LYS A 28 -19.48 16.69 -7.32
C LYS A 28 -20.15 17.51 -8.42
N ASP A 29 -19.92 17.17 -9.69
CA ASP A 29 -20.51 17.86 -10.84
C ASP A 29 -22.04 17.76 -10.85
N LEU A 30 -22.59 16.73 -10.21
CA LEU A 30 -24.02 16.51 -10.02
C LEU A 30 -24.53 17.00 -8.67
N HIS A 31 -23.73 17.79 -7.94
CA HIS A 31 -24.08 18.40 -6.66
C HIS A 31 -24.46 17.42 -5.55
N MET A 32 -23.93 16.19 -5.58
CA MET A 32 -24.11 15.23 -4.50
C MET A 32 -23.20 15.61 -3.32
N SER A 33 -23.78 15.63 -2.11
CA SER A 33 -23.06 15.98 -0.87
C SER A 33 -22.39 14.78 -0.21
N HIS A 34 -22.92 13.57 -0.46
CA HIS A 34 -22.45 12.30 0.09
C HIS A 34 -22.23 11.29 -1.02
N MET A 35 -21.42 10.28 -0.74
CA MET A 35 -21.28 9.12 -1.64
C MET A 35 -20.80 7.90 -0.87
N ALA A 36 -21.42 6.75 -1.11
CA ALA A 36 -20.93 5.48 -0.62
C ALA A 36 -20.01 4.79 -1.65
N LEU A 37 -18.93 4.19 -1.16
CA LEU A 37 -18.13 3.25 -1.92
C LEU A 37 -18.46 1.84 -1.43
N THR A 38 -19.04 1.02 -2.30
CA THR A 38 -19.55 -0.32 -1.96
C THR A 38 -18.86 -1.38 -2.80
N GLU A 39 -17.53 -1.50 -2.66
CA GLU A 39 -16.81 -2.51 -3.44
C GLU A 39 -17.33 -3.93 -3.14
N VAL A 40 -17.19 -4.83 -4.12
CA VAL A 40 -17.61 -6.22 -3.92
C VAL A 40 -16.69 -6.90 -2.90
N ASN A 41 -17.28 -7.40 -1.81
CA ASN A 41 -16.62 -8.14 -0.74
C ASN A 41 -15.33 -7.48 -0.24
N GLY A 42 -15.35 -6.17 0.03
CA GLY A 42 -14.16 -5.51 0.57
C GLY A 42 -14.23 -4.00 0.67
N LEU A 43 -13.19 -3.44 1.29
CA LEU A 43 -12.92 -2.01 1.46
C LEU A 43 -11.63 -1.62 0.73
N TRP A 44 -11.37 -2.27 -0.40
CA TRP A 44 -10.08 -2.30 -1.10
C TRP A 44 -9.47 -0.91 -1.34
N GLY A 45 -10.28 0.08 -1.74
CA GLY A 45 -9.85 1.44 -2.09
C GLY A 45 -10.33 2.53 -1.12
N PHE A 46 -10.88 2.15 0.04
CA PHE A 46 -11.66 3.07 0.86
C PHE A 46 -10.83 4.22 1.45
N ILE A 47 -9.61 3.97 1.91
CA ILE A 47 -8.73 5.02 2.47
C ILE A 47 -8.44 6.11 1.42
N ARG A 48 -8.13 5.71 0.19
CA ARG A 48 -7.91 6.64 -0.93
C ARG A 48 -9.20 7.38 -1.31
N PHE A 49 -10.34 6.69 -1.30
CA PHE A 49 -11.63 7.32 -1.53
C PHE A 49 -11.94 8.41 -0.51
N VAL A 50 -11.67 8.18 0.78
CA VAL A 50 -11.85 9.19 1.84
C VAL A 50 -10.99 10.43 1.58
N GLN A 51 -9.72 10.24 1.20
CA GLN A 51 -8.79 11.35 0.91
C GLN A 51 -9.30 12.19 -0.26
N LEU A 52 -9.59 11.54 -1.40
CA LEU A 52 -10.08 12.21 -2.62
C LEU A 52 -11.45 12.89 -2.40
N ALA A 53 -12.34 12.25 -1.64
CA ALA A 53 -13.68 12.80 -1.36
C ALA A 53 -13.57 14.09 -0.53
N LYS A 54 -12.69 14.10 0.49
CA LYS A 54 -12.43 15.29 1.31
C LYS A 54 -11.88 16.45 0.48
N GLU A 55 -10.94 16.19 -0.43
CA GLU A 55 -10.39 17.20 -1.35
C GLU A 55 -11.47 17.83 -2.25
N GLN A 56 -12.53 17.08 -2.56
CA GLN A 56 -13.64 17.52 -3.41
C GLN A 56 -14.87 18.01 -2.62
N GLY A 57 -14.83 17.99 -1.29
CA GLY A 57 -15.95 18.40 -0.43
C GLY A 57 -17.11 17.41 -0.37
N ILE A 58 -16.89 16.14 -0.74
CA ILE A 58 -17.89 15.07 -0.65
C ILE A 58 -17.69 14.32 0.66
N LYS A 59 -18.78 14.02 1.36
CA LYS A 59 -18.79 13.20 2.57
C LYS A 59 -18.74 11.70 2.20
N PRO A 60 -17.64 10.98 2.51
CA PRO A 60 -17.48 9.59 2.11
C PRO A 60 -18.18 8.64 3.10
N ILE A 61 -18.92 7.67 2.57
CA ILE A 61 -19.60 6.61 3.34
C ILE A 61 -18.90 5.28 3.06
N ALA A 62 -18.55 4.55 4.13
CA ALA A 62 -18.03 3.19 4.03
C ALA A 62 -19.20 2.22 3.79
N GLY A 63 -19.07 1.39 2.76
CA GLY A 63 -19.97 0.29 2.53
C GLY A 63 -19.30 -0.87 1.82
N THR A 64 -20.03 -1.95 1.63
CA THR A 64 -19.61 -3.09 0.83
C THR A 64 -20.83 -3.68 0.14
N ASN A 65 -20.66 -4.12 -1.10
CA ASN A 65 -21.58 -5.05 -1.71
C ASN A 65 -21.16 -6.45 -1.29
N LEU A 66 -21.93 -7.06 -0.38
CA LEU A 66 -21.65 -8.36 0.19
C LEU A 66 -22.33 -9.42 -0.66
N VAL A 67 -21.53 -10.21 -1.38
CA VAL A 67 -21.98 -11.25 -2.30
C VAL A 67 -21.44 -12.59 -1.84
N THR A 68 -22.32 -13.53 -1.57
CA THR A 68 -21.99 -14.94 -1.29
C THR A 68 -22.43 -15.80 -2.48
N ALA A 69 -22.31 -17.13 -2.38
CA ALA A 69 -22.82 -18.02 -3.42
C ALA A 69 -24.35 -17.94 -3.61
N MET A 70 -25.09 -17.50 -2.58
CA MET A 70 -26.56 -17.51 -2.55
C MET A 70 -27.17 -16.11 -2.47
N ASP A 71 -26.49 -15.17 -1.82
CA ASP A 71 -27.09 -13.92 -1.35
C ASP A 71 -26.29 -12.68 -1.85
N ASP A 72 -27.00 -11.55 -2.08
CA ASP A 72 -26.49 -10.25 -2.54
C ASP A 72 -27.17 -9.12 -1.75
N ILE A 73 -26.40 -8.37 -0.95
CA ILE A 73 -26.87 -7.20 -0.19
C ILE A 73 -25.85 -6.06 -0.23
N ILE A 74 -26.32 -4.85 0.10
CA ILE A 74 -25.44 -3.72 0.43
C ILE A 74 -25.42 -3.50 1.94
N LEU A 75 -24.22 -3.34 2.49
CA LEU A 75 -24.00 -2.86 3.85
C LEU A 75 -23.47 -1.43 3.82
N LEU A 76 -24.01 -0.57 4.67
CA LEU A 76 -23.53 0.79 4.91
C LEU A 76 -23.26 1.00 6.40
N VAL A 77 -22.22 1.76 6.71
CA VAL A 77 -21.82 2.03 8.09
C VAL A 77 -22.59 3.21 8.66
N GLU A 78 -23.36 2.96 9.72
CA GLU A 78 -23.99 4.02 10.53
C GLU A 78 -22.98 4.65 11.50
N ASN A 79 -22.16 3.83 12.16
CA ASN A 79 -21.27 4.28 13.23
C ASN A 79 -20.00 3.41 13.36
N GLN A 80 -19.13 3.72 14.32
CA GLN A 80 -17.85 3.01 14.50
C GLN A 80 -18.04 1.51 14.77
N THR A 81 -19.05 1.12 15.56
CA THR A 81 -19.36 -0.29 15.82
C THR A 81 -19.75 -1.02 14.53
N GLY A 82 -20.55 -0.34 13.69
CA GLY A 82 -20.89 -0.82 12.36
C GLY A 82 -19.65 -1.07 11.49
N TYR A 83 -18.70 -0.13 11.47
CA TYR A 83 -17.46 -0.30 10.71
C TYR A 83 -16.68 -1.55 11.13
N GLU A 84 -16.50 -1.75 12.44
CA GLU A 84 -15.82 -2.94 12.97
C GLU A 84 -16.56 -4.23 12.58
N ASN A 85 -17.88 -4.23 12.70
CA ASN A 85 -18.71 -5.36 12.34
C ASN A 85 -18.64 -5.68 10.84
N MET A 86 -18.69 -4.66 9.98
CA MET A 86 -18.51 -4.82 8.53
C MET A 86 -17.15 -5.44 8.21
N CYS A 87 -16.08 -4.99 8.87
CA CYS A 87 -14.75 -5.57 8.67
C CYS A 87 -14.69 -7.06 9.07
N ARG A 88 -15.34 -7.44 10.18
CA ARG A 88 -15.49 -8.85 10.59
C ARG A 88 -16.31 -9.66 9.59
N ILE A 89 -17.43 -9.12 9.10
CA ILE A 89 -18.31 -9.78 8.12
C ILE A 89 -17.56 -10.05 6.81
N ILE A 90 -16.90 -9.03 6.25
CA ILE A 90 -16.09 -9.16 5.03
C ILE A 90 -15.00 -10.22 5.23
N SER A 91 -14.29 -10.20 6.36
CA SER A 91 -13.26 -11.19 6.67
C SER A 91 -13.80 -12.63 6.73
N ARG A 92 -15.05 -12.81 7.19
CA ARG A 92 -15.70 -14.13 7.20
C ARG A 92 -16.07 -14.60 5.80
N VAL A 93 -16.58 -13.71 4.94
CA VAL A 93 -16.87 -14.05 3.53
C VAL A 93 -15.60 -14.43 2.77
N HIS A 94 -14.47 -13.81 3.06
CA HIS A 94 -13.19 -14.22 2.46
C HIS A 94 -12.76 -15.64 2.85
N ASN A 95 -13.13 -16.10 4.04
CA ASN A 95 -12.80 -17.45 4.51
C ASN A 95 -13.82 -18.49 4.03
N ASP A 96 -15.10 -18.11 3.94
CA ASP A 96 -16.20 -18.97 3.55
C ASP A 96 -17.16 -18.21 2.61
N PRO A 97 -16.97 -18.31 1.29
CA PRO A 97 -17.84 -17.65 0.30
C PRO A 97 -19.26 -18.23 0.23
N ASP A 98 -19.48 -19.43 0.78
CA ASP A 98 -20.76 -20.16 0.71
C ASP A 98 -21.65 -19.89 1.94
N VAL A 99 -21.14 -19.17 2.93
CA VAL A 99 -21.87 -18.79 4.13
C VAL A 99 -23.13 -17.97 3.80
N SER A 100 -24.25 -18.25 4.46
CA SER A 100 -25.45 -17.43 4.34
C SER A 100 -25.27 -16.07 5.02
N ILE A 101 -25.75 -15.01 4.37
CA ILE A 101 -25.70 -13.65 4.89
C ILE A 101 -26.44 -13.50 6.23
N SER A 102 -27.55 -14.23 6.42
CA SER A 102 -28.32 -14.22 7.68
C SER A 102 -27.47 -14.69 8.87
N ASN A 103 -26.69 -15.76 8.67
CA ASN A 103 -25.81 -16.31 9.71
C ASN A 103 -24.64 -15.37 10.01
N LEU A 104 -24.13 -14.65 9.01
CA LEU A 104 -23.10 -13.63 9.19
C LEU A 104 -23.60 -12.44 9.99
N LEU A 105 -24.79 -11.93 9.67
CA LEU A 105 -25.35 -10.71 10.24
C LEU A 105 -25.94 -10.90 11.63
N ARG A 106 -26.47 -12.08 11.96
CA ARG A 106 -27.10 -12.34 13.27
C ARG A 106 -26.27 -11.87 14.47
N PRO A 107 -24.95 -12.11 14.55
CA PRO A 107 -24.11 -11.57 15.63
C PRO A 107 -23.52 -10.16 15.37
N LEU A 108 -23.66 -9.60 14.17
CA LEU A 108 -22.85 -8.45 13.69
C LEU A 108 -23.66 -7.32 13.02
N TYR A 109 -25.00 -7.33 13.07
CA TYR A 109 -25.82 -6.32 12.37
C TYR A 109 -25.81 -4.92 13.04
N SER A 110 -25.38 -4.82 14.29
CA SER A 110 -25.42 -3.56 15.04
C SER A 110 -24.54 -2.47 14.40
N GLY A 111 -25.11 -1.28 14.22
CA GLY A 111 -24.46 -0.13 13.58
C GLY A 111 -24.37 -0.20 12.06
N LEU A 112 -25.09 -1.12 11.42
CA LEU A 112 -25.15 -1.28 9.97
C LEU A 112 -26.55 -0.98 9.43
N PHE A 113 -26.60 -0.30 8.29
CA PHE A 113 -27.77 -0.29 7.42
C PHE A 113 -27.61 -1.37 6.36
N ILE A 114 -28.68 -2.14 6.14
CA ILE A 114 -28.72 -3.25 5.19
C ILE A 114 -29.77 -2.96 4.13
N LEU A 115 -29.35 -2.96 2.86
CA LEU A 115 -30.24 -2.85 1.72
C LEU A 115 -30.24 -4.21 1.01
N ALA A 116 -31.41 -4.82 0.87
CA ALA A 116 -31.57 -6.11 0.23
C ALA A 116 -32.73 -6.09 -0.75
N HIS A 117 -32.64 -6.90 -1.82
CA HIS A 117 -33.67 -6.97 -2.86
C HIS A 117 -34.19 -8.41 -3.09
N GLN A 118 -33.51 -9.43 -2.55
CA GLN A 118 -33.93 -10.82 -2.71
C GLN A 118 -34.94 -11.19 -1.62
N ASN A 119 -36.06 -11.81 -2.02
CA ASN A 119 -37.16 -12.17 -1.12
C ASN A 119 -36.73 -13.11 0.01
N ASN A 120 -35.97 -14.16 -0.31
CA ASN A 120 -35.43 -15.12 0.67
C ASN A 120 -34.52 -14.45 1.71
N VAL A 121 -33.70 -13.50 1.29
CA VAL A 121 -32.81 -12.75 2.18
C VAL A 121 -33.63 -11.83 3.09
N LEU A 122 -34.54 -11.03 2.53
CA LEU A 122 -35.42 -10.15 3.30
C LEU A 122 -36.26 -10.93 4.32
N GLN A 123 -36.84 -12.07 3.92
CA GLN A 123 -37.59 -12.95 4.81
C GLN A 123 -36.76 -13.37 6.02
N SER A 124 -35.50 -13.74 5.80
CA SER A 124 -34.64 -14.17 6.89
C SER A 124 -34.17 -13.01 7.76
N LEU A 125 -33.79 -11.87 7.18
CA LEU A 125 -33.22 -10.74 7.92
C LEU A 125 -34.27 -9.99 8.74
N ALA A 126 -35.50 -9.88 8.22
CA ALA A 126 -36.62 -9.22 8.92
C ALA A 126 -37.00 -9.90 10.24
N THR A 127 -36.56 -11.14 10.48
CA THR A 127 -36.82 -11.86 11.75
C THR A 127 -36.01 -11.33 12.93
N PHE A 128 -34.90 -10.60 12.69
CA PHE A 128 -34.01 -10.14 13.77
C PHE A 128 -33.40 -8.75 13.57
N ILE A 129 -33.47 -8.17 12.36
CA ILE A 129 -33.00 -6.81 12.09
C ILE A 129 -34.17 -5.84 12.21
N PRO A 130 -34.05 -4.74 12.97
CA PRO A 130 -35.09 -3.72 13.06
C PRO A 130 -35.40 -3.08 11.70
N ASN A 131 -36.68 -2.75 11.45
CA ASN A 131 -37.12 -2.09 10.22
C ASN A 131 -36.48 -0.71 10.00
N SER A 132 -35.89 -0.10 11.05
CA SER A 132 -35.12 1.14 10.96
C SER A 132 -33.71 0.97 10.37
N HIS A 133 -33.28 -0.28 10.15
CA HIS A 133 -31.94 -0.67 9.68
C HIS A 133 -31.95 -1.67 8.52
N LEU A 134 -33.09 -2.28 8.21
CA LEU A 134 -33.28 -3.13 7.03
C LEU A 134 -34.19 -2.41 6.03
N PHE A 135 -33.75 -2.35 4.78
CA PHE A 135 -34.44 -1.63 3.71
C PHE A 135 -34.55 -2.48 2.44
N VAL A 136 -35.60 -2.25 1.65
CA VAL A 136 -35.71 -2.83 0.31
C VAL A 136 -34.90 -1.97 -0.66
N GLU A 137 -33.93 -2.58 -1.35
CA GLU A 137 -33.14 -1.90 -2.38
C GLU A 137 -33.93 -1.84 -3.71
N LEU A 138 -34.27 -0.64 -4.16
CA LEU A 138 -34.75 -0.39 -5.52
C LEU A 138 -33.56 -0.02 -6.40
N ARG A 139 -33.15 -0.95 -7.26
CA ARG A 139 -31.96 -0.83 -8.13
C ARG A 139 -32.35 -1.09 -9.59
N PRO A 140 -31.51 -0.73 -10.60
CA PRO A 140 -31.91 -0.77 -12.01
C PRO A 140 -32.40 -2.12 -12.53
N SER A 141 -32.04 -3.22 -11.88
CA SER A 141 -32.46 -4.59 -12.22
C SER A 141 -33.77 -5.03 -11.56
N ILE A 142 -34.38 -4.20 -10.71
CA ILE A 142 -35.61 -4.50 -9.96
C ILE A 142 -36.70 -3.48 -10.32
N THR A 143 -37.92 -3.95 -10.53
CA THR A 143 -39.04 -3.07 -10.87
C THR A 143 -39.62 -2.37 -9.64
N GLU A 144 -40.25 -1.20 -9.82
CA GLU A 144 -40.93 -0.49 -8.73
C GLU A 144 -42.06 -1.34 -8.11
N ALA A 145 -42.72 -2.17 -8.91
CA ALA A 145 -43.80 -3.05 -8.44
C ALA A 145 -43.25 -4.16 -7.52
N GLU A 146 -42.18 -4.84 -7.93
CA GLU A 146 -41.52 -5.86 -7.11
C GLU A 146 -41.03 -5.29 -5.79
N ALA A 147 -40.36 -4.12 -5.82
CA ALA A 147 -39.87 -3.47 -4.61
C ALA A 147 -41.02 -3.09 -3.65
N ARG A 148 -42.17 -2.63 -4.17
CA ARG A 148 -43.35 -2.34 -3.34
C ARG A 148 -43.98 -3.58 -2.73
N ILE A 149 -44.02 -4.69 -3.46
CA ILE A 149 -44.52 -5.96 -2.93
C ILE A 149 -43.65 -6.37 -1.73
N LEU A 150 -42.33 -6.39 -1.89
CA LEU A 150 -41.39 -6.73 -0.81
C LEU A 150 -41.53 -5.77 0.38
N ALA A 151 -41.58 -4.46 0.11
CA ALA A 151 -41.73 -3.44 1.14
C ALA A 151 -43.01 -3.62 1.97
N ASN A 152 -44.14 -3.88 1.32
CA ASN A 152 -45.41 -4.10 2.00
C ASN A 152 -45.44 -5.43 2.77
N THR A 153 -44.88 -6.50 2.19
CA THR A 153 -44.81 -7.82 2.84
C THR A 153 -44.00 -7.78 4.14
N TYR A 154 -42.88 -7.07 4.15
CA TYR A 154 -41.96 -7.03 5.29
C TYR A 154 -42.09 -5.75 6.14
N GLN A 155 -42.98 -4.82 5.77
CA GLN A 155 -43.17 -3.52 6.42
C GLN A 155 -41.87 -2.69 6.48
N LEU A 156 -41.16 -2.64 5.35
CA LEU A 156 -39.86 -1.97 5.22
C LEU A 156 -39.95 -0.76 4.29
N GLU A 157 -39.09 0.22 4.51
CA GLU A 157 -38.94 1.34 3.57
C GLU A 157 -38.11 0.93 2.36
N ILE A 158 -38.34 1.62 1.24
CA ILE A 158 -37.61 1.43 -0.01
C ILE A 158 -36.51 2.49 -0.11
N ILE A 159 -35.31 2.09 -0.51
CA ILE A 159 -34.18 2.98 -0.81
C ILE A 159 -33.79 2.78 -2.27
N ALA A 160 -33.78 3.86 -3.06
CA ALA A 160 -33.28 3.80 -4.44
C ALA A 160 -31.75 3.85 -4.46
N SER A 161 -31.14 2.98 -5.26
CA SER A 161 -29.68 2.92 -5.47
C SER A 161 -29.35 2.85 -6.96
N GLY A 162 -28.12 3.22 -7.32
CA GLY A 162 -27.66 3.19 -8.72
C GLY A 162 -27.09 1.85 -9.19
N ASP A 163 -26.69 0.96 -8.27
CA ASP A 163 -25.91 -0.27 -8.54
C ASP A 163 -24.85 -0.06 -9.63
N VAL A 164 -23.98 0.94 -9.41
CA VAL A 164 -23.12 1.54 -10.45
C VAL A 164 -21.81 0.76 -10.61
N TYR A 165 -21.50 0.28 -11.82
CA TYR A 165 -20.24 -0.41 -12.16
C TYR A 165 -19.41 0.32 -13.22
N PHE A 166 -20.05 1.21 -13.98
CA PHE A 166 -19.41 1.91 -15.10
C PHE A 166 -19.92 3.34 -15.26
N MET A 167 -19.12 4.21 -15.88
CA MET A 167 -19.44 5.64 -15.94
C MET A 167 -20.57 5.92 -16.94
N SER A 168 -20.58 5.18 -18.03
CA SER A 168 -21.45 5.41 -19.18
C SER A 168 -21.88 4.08 -19.81
N LYS A 169 -22.95 4.06 -20.61
CA LYS A 169 -23.45 2.82 -21.24
C LYS A 169 -22.40 2.18 -22.16
N GLU A 170 -21.55 2.99 -22.76
CA GLU A 170 -20.45 2.60 -23.66
C GLU A 170 -19.36 1.78 -22.96
N ASP A 171 -19.30 1.84 -21.62
CA ASP A 171 -18.33 1.10 -20.82
C ASP A 171 -18.83 -0.28 -20.38
N TYR A 172 -20.08 -0.65 -20.72
CA TYR A 172 -20.62 -1.99 -20.50
C TYR A 172 -19.75 -3.08 -21.15
N HIS A 173 -19.21 -2.84 -22.35
CA HIS A 173 -18.34 -3.81 -23.00
C HIS A 173 -17.03 -4.02 -22.22
N THR A 174 -16.47 -2.96 -21.64
CA THR A 174 -15.30 -3.06 -20.76
C THR A 174 -15.62 -3.87 -19.50
N HIS A 175 -16.79 -3.67 -18.90
CA HIS A 175 -17.26 -4.51 -17.79
C HIS A 175 -17.31 -5.99 -18.20
N ARG A 176 -17.92 -6.33 -19.34
CA ARG A 176 -17.96 -7.71 -19.84
C ARG A 176 -16.57 -8.31 -20.03
N ILE A 177 -15.62 -7.54 -20.57
CA ILE A 177 -14.23 -7.99 -20.72
C ILE A 177 -13.62 -8.31 -19.35
N LEU A 178 -13.77 -7.43 -18.35
CA LEU A 178 -13.28 -7.71 -16.99
C LEU A 178 -13.90 -8.98 -16.40
N ARG A 179 -15.21 -9.19 -16.59
CA ARG A 179 -15.90 -10.42 -16.16
C ARG A 179 -15.38 -11.66 -16.87
N ALA A 180 -15.09 -11.58 -18.17
CA ALA A 180 -14.50 -12.67 -18.94
C ALA A 180 -13.09 -13.03 -18.44
N ILE A 181 -12.27 -12.03 -18.11
CA ILE A 181 -10.96 -12.23 -17.49
C ILE A 181 -11.10 -12.94 -16.14
N ASP A 182 -12.02 -12.49 -15.28
CA ASP A 182 -12.26 -13.07 -13.94
C ASP A 182 -12.73 -14.52 -14.01
N ARG A 183 -13.61 -14.84 -14.97
CA ARG A 183 -14.15 -16.18 -15.19
C ARG A 183 -13.25 -17.07 -16.06
N ASN A 184 -12.11 -16.55 -16.51
CA ASN A 184 -11.18 -17.25 -17.39
C ASN A 184 -11.88 -17.88 -18.62
N THR A 185 -12.71 -17.08 -19.29
CA THR A 185 -13.50 -17.47 -20.46
C THR A 185 -13.39 -16.45 -21.59
N THR A 186 -13.85 -16.80 -22.79
CA THR A 186 -13.93 -15.88 -23.93
C THR A 186 -15.15 -14.98 -23.83
N LEU A 187 -15.14 -13.84 -24.51
CA LEU A 187 -16.29 -12.92 -24.50
C LEU A 187 -17.56 -13.56 -25.09
N SER A 188 -17.41 -14.45 -26.06
CA SER A 188 -18.49 -15.21 -26.69
C SER A 188 -19.09 -16.29 -25.78
N GLN A 189 -18.31 -16.82 -24.84
CA GLN A 189 -18.73 -17.89 -23.91
C GLN A 189 -19.13 -17.36 -22.52
N LEU A 190 -19.09 -16.04 -22.30
CA LEU A 190 -19.43 -15.44 -21.02
C LEU A 190 -20.96 -15.47 -20.79
N PRO A 191 -21.46 -16.17 -19.76
CA PRO A 191 -22.90 -16.22 -19.49
C PRO A 191 -23.45 -14.85 -19.06
N PRO A 192 -24.71 -14.49 -19.42
CA PRO A 192 -25.32 -13.23 -19.04
C PRO A 192 -25.33 -12.97 -17.52
N ASP A 193 -25.65 -13.98 -16.71
CA ASP A 193 -25.76 -13.89 -15.24
C ASP A 193 -24.42 -13.56 -14.55
N ASN A 194 -23.31 -13.62 -15.28
CA ASN A 194 -21.99 -13.26 -14.78
C ASN A 194 -21.64 -11.79 -15.02
N THR A 195 -22.57 -11.02 -15.58
CA THR A 195 -22.42 -9.60 -15.93
C THR A 195 -23.60 -8.79 -15.41
N LYS A 196 -23.34 -7.53 -15.07
CA LYS A 196 -24.39 -6.52 -14.88
C LYS A 196 -24.80 -6.00 -16.26
N ASP A 197 -26.08 -5.75 -16.51
CA ASP A 197 -26.54 -5.23 -17.81
C ASP A 197 -26.20 -3.75 -18.04
N GLN A 198 -26.60 -3.17 -19.18
CA GLN A 198 -26.26 -1.79 -19.58
C GLN A 198 -26.87 -0.70 -18.68
N ARG A 199 -27.78 -1.04 -17.77
CA ARG A 199 -28.43 -0.09 -16.86
C ARG A 199 -27.56 0.21 -15.64
N HIS A 200 -26.36 -0.36 -15.48
CA HIS A 200 -25.53 -0.18 -14.29
C HIS A 200 -24.49 0.95 -14.42
N PHE A 201 -24.89 2.07 -15.05
CA PHE A 201 -24.06 3.27 -15.20
C PHE A 201 -24.36 4.36 -14.17
N PHE A 202 -23.40 5.26 -13.97
CA PHE A 202 -23.55 6.40 -13.06
C PHE A 202 -24.63 7.38 -13.56
N ARG A 203 -25.69 7.56 -12.77
CA ARG A 203 -26.81 8.45 -13.10
C ARG A 203 -26.84 9.74 -12.28
N SER A 204 -27.39 10.78 -12.88
CA SER A 204 -27.88 12.00 -12.23
C SER A 204 -29.21 11.77 -11.51
N GLU A 205 -29.59 12.69 -10.63
CA GLU A 205 -30.91 12.67 -9.97
C GLU A 205 -32.06 12.62 -10.99
N LYS A 206 -31.98 13.41 -12.06
CA LYS A 206 -32.99 13.40 -13.13
C LYS A 206 -33.12 12.02 -13.77
N GLU A 207 -32.00 11.39 -14.12
CA GLU A 207 -32.03 10.05 -14.73
C GLU A 207 -32.52 8.97 -13.75
N MET A 208 -32.34 9.16 -12.45
CA MET A 208 -32.92 8.28 -11.42
C MET A 208 -34.43 8.46 -11.30
N ILE A 209 -34.93 9.70 -11.39
CA ILE A 209 -36.37 10.00 -11.43
C ILE A 209 -37.00 9.40 -12.68
N ASP A 210 -36.35 9.56 -13.84
CA ASP A 210 -36.81 8.98 -15.10
C ASP A 210 -36.84 7.44 -15.04
N LEU A 211 -35.91 6.83 -14.29
CA LEU A 211 -35.85 5.39 -14.09
C LEU A 211 -36.92 4.87 -13.11
N PHE A 212 -37.24 5.64 -12.06
CA PHE A 212 -38.18 5.28 -10.99
C PHE A 212 -39.22 6.40 -10.75
N PRO A 213 -40.09 6.67 -11.74
CA PRO A 213 -40.96 7.85 -11.73
C PRO A 213 -42.02 7.81 -10.63
N SER A 214 -42.35 6.63 -10.12
CA SER A 214 -43.40 6.43 -9.13
C SER A 214 -42.85 6.20 -7.72
N SER A 215 -41.53 6.29 -7.53
CA SER A 215 -40.82 5.98 -6.28
C SER A 215 -39.94 7.15 -5.81
N MET A 216 -40.45 8.38 -5.94
CA MET A 216 -39.79 9.60 -5.46
C MET A 216 -39.38 9.55 -3.98
N ALA A 217 -40.19 8.90 -3.13
CA ALA A 217 -39.86 8.68 -1.73
C ALA A 217 -38.58 7.85 -1.58
N ALA A 218 -38.42 6.77 -2.35
CA ALA A 218 -37.23 5.92 -2.31
C ALA A 218 -35.95 6.68 -2.75
N ILE A 219 -36.08 7.57 -3.73
CA ILE A 219 -35.01 8.46 -4.19
C ILE A 219 -34.60 9.41 -3.06
N ASN A 220 -35.56 10.08 -2.41
CA ASN A 220 -35.27 10.98 -1.29
C ASN A 220 -34.71 10.24 -0.06
N ASN A 221 -35.18 9.02 0.19
CA ASN A 221 -34.69 8.21 1.31
C ASN A 221 -33.20 7.86 1.15
N SER A 222 -32.67 7.80 -0.07
CA SER A 222 -31.22 7.62 -0.29
C SER A 222 -30.39 8.74 0.36
N GLN A 223 -30.85 9.99 0.26
CA GLN A 223 -30.20 11.13 0.89
C GLN A 223 -30.37 11.10 2.41
N TYR A 224 -31.57 10.78 2.89
CA TYR A 224 -31.84 10.66 4.32
C TYR A 224 -30.96 9.59 4.99
N LEU A 225 -30.80 8.42 4.34
CA LEU A 225 -29.95 7.35 4.84
C LEU A 225 -28.47 7.74 4.78
N ALA A 226 -28.04 8.46 3.74
CA ALA A 226 -26.68 8.97 3.62
C ALA A 226 -26.30 9.90 4.78
N GLU A 227 -27.22 10.76 5.23
CA GLU A 227 -27.01 11.70 6.34
C GLU A 227 -26.85 11.00 7.71
N ARG A 228 -27.42 9.80 7.85
CA ARG A 228 -27.30 8.95 9.05
C ARG A 228 -26.02 8.11 9.05
N CYS A 229 -25.34 8.00 7.91
CA CYS A 229 -24.11 7.22 7.80
C CYS A 229 -22.91 7.93 8.44
N LYS A 230 -21.94 7.15 8.88
CA LYS A 230 -20.66 7.67 9.34
C LYS A 230 -19.88 8.31 8.19
N THR A 231 -19.47 9.57 8.37
CA THR A 231 -18.74 10.35 7.35
C THR A 231 -17.47 11.02 7.88
N ASP A 232 -17.34 11.12 9.20
CA ASP A 232 -16.23 11.68 9.94
C ASP A 232 -15.09 10.65 10.10
N TRP A 233 -14.37 10.40 9.01
CA TRP A 233 -13.23 9.48 9.02
C TRP A 233 -11.95 10.22 9.42
N THR A 234 -11.41 9.92 10.60
CA THR A 234 -10.15 10.50 11.08
C THR A 234 -9.10 9.40 11.31
N TYR A 235 -8.00 9.47 10.57
CA TYR A 235 -6.90 8.50 10.65
C TYR A 235 -5.62 9.09 11.27
N SER A 236 -5.75 10.16 12.04
CA SER A 236 -4.61 10.88 12.62
C SER A 236 -3.93 10.14 13.78
N ASN A 237 -4.63 9.20 14.42
CA ASN A 237 -4.15 8.53 15.62
C ASN A 237 -3.51 7.19 15.25
N THR A 238 -2.26 7.00 15.65
CA THR A 238 -1.55 5.74 15.44
C THR A 238 -2.11 4.62 16.31
N ILE A 239 -2.29 3.45 15.73
CA ILE A 239 -2.77 2.25 16.40
C ILE A 239 -1.54 1.42 16.83
N PHE A 240 -1.26 1.39 18.14
CA PHE A 240 -0.11 0.66 18.70
C PHE A 240 -0.50 -0.58 19.49
N PRO A 241 0.31 -1.65 19.48
CA PRO A 241 0.16 -2.73 20.45
C PRO A 241 0.32 -2.24 21.90
N ASN A 242 -0.59 -2.64 22.78
CA ASN A 242 -0.56 -2.43 24.25
C ASN A 242 -0.72 -0.96 24.72
N LEU A 243 -1.88 -0.35 24.45
CA LEU A 243 -2.20 1.07 24.75
C LEU A 243 -2.58 1.43 26.20
N SER A 244 -2.55 0.52 27.18
CA SER A 244 -2.90 0.93 28.55
C SER A 244 -1.82 1.86 29.14
N LEU A 245 -2.22 2.96 29.80
CA LEU A 245 -1.28 3.94 30.39
C LEU A 245 -0.20 3.28 31.28
N LYS A 246 -0.60 2.25 32.04
CA LYS A 246 0.29 1.45 32.88
C LYS A 246 1.33 0.68 32.06
N ASN A 247 0.92 0.10 30.93
CA ASN A 247 1.81 -0.60 30.01
C ASN A 247 2.77 0.37 29.32
N THR A 248 2.29 1.55 28.92
CA THR A 248 3.11 2.61 28.32
C THR A 248 4.18 3.11 29.29
N HIS A 249 3.83 3.36 30.56
CA HIS A 249 4.82 3.78 31.56
C HIS A 249 5.91 2.71 31.77
N ARG A 250 5.51 1.43 31.86
CA ARG A 250 6.44 0.31 31.97
C ARG A 250 7.34 0.20 30.73
N ALA A 251 6.77 0.30 29.54
CA ALA A 251 7.51 0.29 28.27
C ALA A 251 8.54 1.42 28.21
N ASN A 252 8.17 2.64 28.60
CA ASN A 252 9.08 3.78 28.65
C ASN A 252 10.27 3.53 29.60
N LYS A 253 10.01 2.98 30.80
CA LYS A 253 11.07 2.65 31.77
C LYS A 253 11.99 1.55 31.23
N THR A 254 11.41 0.48 30.68
CA THR A 254 12.16 -0.63 30.07
C THR A 254 13.02 -0.15 28.91
N LEU A 255 12.48 0.67 28.01
CA LEU A 255 13.22 1.24 26.89
C LEU A 255 14.44 2.04 27.37
N ARG A 256 14.25 2.97 28.33
CA ARG A 256 15.36 3.78 28.89
C ARG A 256 16.46 2.91 29.48
N SER A 257 16.09 1.88 30.24
CA SER A 257 17.05 0.93 30.82
C SER A 257 17.85 0.22 29.73
N LEU A 258 17.18 -0.35 28.73
CA LEU A 258 17.83 -1.10 27.65
C LEU A 258 18.75 -0.22 26.79
N VAL A 259 18.33 1.01 26.50
CA VAL A 259 19.17 1.97 25.76
C VAL A 259 20.40 2.35 26.55
N THR A 260 20.28 2.51 27.88
CA THR A 260 21.41 2.84 28.74
C THR A 260 22.43 1.71 28.78
N THR A 261 21.96 0.46 28.96
CA THR A 261 22.81 -0.75 28.88
C THR A 261 23.48 -0.87 27.52
N GLY A 262 22.72 -0.75 26.43
CA GLY A 262 23.26 -0.83 25.07
C GLY A 262 24.24 0.27 24.72
N ALA A 263 24.03 1.49 25.23
CA ALA A 263 24.98 2.60 25.06
C ALA A 263 26.32 2.31 25.76
N GLN A 264 26.27 1.76 26.97
CA GLN A 264 27.46 1.35 27.70
C GLN A 264 28.22 0.23 26.97
N GLU A 265 27.52 -0.74 26.40
CA GLU A 265 28.13 -1.84 25.65
C GLU A 265 28.76 -1.39 24.32
N ARG A 266 28.08 -0.52 23.57
CA ARG A 266 28.49 -0.09 22.22
C ARG A 266 29.54 1.01 22.22
N TYR A 267 29.42 1.98 23.12
CA TYR A 267 30.30 3.16 23.16
C TYR A 267 31.31 3.13 24.32
N GLY A 268 31.14 2.22 25.29
CA GLY A 268 31.93 2.24 26.52
C GLY A 268 31.55 3.45 27.38
N ASN A 269 32.33 4.53 27.30
CA ASN A 269 32.09 5.73 28.11
C ASN A 269 31.06 6.67 27.47
N ILE A 270 29.99 6.93 28.21
CA ILE A 270 28.93 7.84 27.78
C ILE A 270 29.36 9.30 27.98
N ASN A 271 29.89 9.93 26.93
CA ASN A 271 30.26 11.34 26.95
C ASN A 271 29.03 12.28 26.92
N GLY A 272 29.24 13.58 27.19
CA GLY A 272 28.16 14.56 27.29
C GLY A 272 27.36 14.75 25.99
N SER A 273 28.00 14.64 24.82
CA SER A 273 27.34 14.76 23.51
C SER A 273 26.43 13.57 23.22
N LEU A 274 26.92 12.35 23.47
CA LEU A 274 26.16 11.10 23.34
C LEU A 274 24.95 11.10 24.30
N LYS A 275 25.15 11.48 25.56
CA LYS A 275 24.06 11.58 26.54
C LYS A 275 22.98 12.56 26.11
N LYS A 276 23.36 13.71 25.54
CA LYS A 276 22.42 14.70 24.98
C LYS A 276 21.62 14.11 23.82
N ARG A 277 22.28 13.44 22.87
CA ARG A 277 21.60 12.79 21.72
C ARG A 277 20.64 11.70 22.18
N ILE A 278 21.08 10.79 23.06
CA ILE A 278 20.22 9.71 23.60
C ILE A 278 18.99 10.30 24.29
N ASN A 279 19.16 11.33 25.13
CA ASN A 279 18.05 11.95 25.85
C ASN A 279 17.07 12.65 24.91
N TYR A 280 17.56 13.32 23.87
CA TYR A 280 16.73 13.96 22.84
C TYR A 280 15.91 12.93 22.04
N GLU A 281 16.53 11.84 21.60
CA GLU A 281 15.80 10.79 20.88
C GLU A 281 14.77 10.10 21.78
N LEU A 282 15.16 9.73 23.01
CA LEU A 282 14.27 9.10 23.97
C LEU A 282 13.09 10.00 24.36
N SER A 283 13.29 11.32 24.51
CA SER A 283 12.19 12.23 24.84
C SER A 283 11.16 12.26 23.71
N LEU A 284 11.59 12.36 22.45
CA LEU A 284 10.70 12.36 21.30
C LEU A 284 9.98 11.02 21.10
N ILE A 285 10.69 9.91 21.24
CA ILE A 285 10.11 8.54 21.15
C ILE A 285 9.03 8.35 22.22
N ILE A 286 9.30 8.79 23.45
CA ILE A 286 8.36 8.64 24.57
C ILE A 286 7.19 9.61 24.43
N GLN A 287 7.43 10.86 24.02
CA GLN A 287 6.39 11.86 23.80
C GLN A 287 5.40 11.43 22.71
N LYS A 288 5.89 10.80 21.63
CA LYS A 288 5.06 10.25 20.56
C LYS A 288 4.48 8.85 20.89
N GLY A 289 4.80 8.27 22.04
CA GLY A 289 4.26 6.97 22.47
C GLY A 289 4.87 5.76 21.76
N PHE A 290 6.03 5.91 21.12
CA PHE A 290 6.65 4.87 20.28
C PHE A 290 7.48 3.83 21.06
N ALA A 291 7.52 3.90 22.39
CA ALA A 291 8.34 2.95 23.17
C ALA A 291 7.96 1.47 22.98
N PRO A 292 6.68 1.06 22.96
CA PRO A 292 6.30 -0.32 22.67
C PRO A 292 6.78 -0.81 21.30
N TYR A 293 6.78 0.07 20.30
CA TYR A 293 7.25 -0.26 18.96
C TYR A 293 8.73 -0.66 18.94
N PHE A 294 9.61 0.15 19.52
CA PHE A 294 11.04 -0.19 19.62
C PHE A 294 11.27 -1.49 20.39
N LEU A 295 10.45 -1.79 21.41
CA LEU A 295 10.56 -3.03 22.16
C LEU A 295 10.13 -4.25 21.34
N ILE A 296 9.07 -4.14 20.54
CA ILE A 296 8.62 -5.20 19.62
C ILE A 296 9.68 -5.45 18.56
N VAL A 297 10.17 -4.38 17.92
CA VAL A 297 11.20 -4.46 16.87
C VAL A 297 12.48 -5.09 17.43
N ARG A 298 12.92 -4.69 18.64
CA ARG A 298 14.06 -5.33 19.32
C ARG A 298 13.83 -6.81 19.55
N ASP A 299 12.67 -7.19 20.05
CA ASP A 299 12.33 -8.58 20.34
C ASP A 299 12.35 -9.47 19.07
N ILE A 300 11.88 -8.94 17.94
CA ILE A 300 11.98 -9.59 16.62
C ILE A 300 13.44 -9.72 16.16
N VAL A 301 14.23 -8.65 16.26
CA VAL A 301 15.66 -8.64 15.89
C VAL A 301 16.46 -9.64 16.72
N GLN A 302 16.11 -9.84 17.99
CA GLN A 302 16.80 -10.78 18.88
C GLN A 302 16.66 -12.25 18.50
N GLN A 303 15.75 -12.59 17.58
CA GLN A 303 15.58 -13.97 17.12
C GLN A 303 16.78 -14.47 16.27
N THR A 304 17.59 -13.58 15.70
CA THR A 304 18.82 -13.95 15.00
C THR A 304 19.94 -12.95 15.25
N LYS A 305 21.19 -13.41 15.17
CA LYS A 305 22.36 -12.50 15.21
C LYS A 305 22.71 -11.95 13.82
N SER A 306 22.14 -12.49 12.76
CA SER A 306 22.52 -12.17 11.37
C SER A 306 21.53 -11.19 10.74
N THR A 307 21.30 -10.05 11.38
CA THR A 307 20.29 -9.06 10.97
C THR A 307 20.87 -7.66 10.87
N ILE A 308 20.29 -6.86 9.98
CA ILE A 308 20.64 -5.46 9.78
C ILE A 308 19.35 -4.64 9.64
N GLY A 309 19.13 -3.70 10.55
CA GLY A 309 18.16 -2.62 10.34
C GLY A 309 18.66 -1.61 9.32
N ARG A 310 17.79 -1.16 8.41
CA ARG A 310 18.10 -0.17 7.37
C ARG A 310 17.07 0.95 7.29
N GLY A 311 17.23 1.82 6.28
CA GLY A 311 16.34 2.96 6.07
C GLY A 311 16.52 4.03 7.14
N SER A 312 15.46 4.80 7.41
CA SER A 312 15.55 5.93 8.34
C SER A 312 15.84 5.50 9.78
N GLY A 313 15.48 4.27 10.18
CA GLY A 313 15.80 3.72 11.51
C GLY A 313 17.30 3.69 11.84
N ALA A 314 18.17 3.64 10.83
CA ALA A 314 19.64 3.69 10.98
C ALA A 314 20.14 5.05 11.53
N ALA A 315 19.35 6.11 11.44
CA ALA A 315 19.73 7.44 11.93
C ALA A 315 19.52 7.64 13.46
N SER A 316 19.02 6.61 14.16
CA SER A 316 18.72 6.66 15.59
C SER A 316 19.80 5.98 16.43
N VAL A 317 20.35 6.72 17.39
CA VAL A 317 21.22 6.18 18.44
C VAL A 317 20.45 5.18 19.29
N VAL A 318 19.16 5.42 19.55
CA VAL A 318 18.31 4.46 20.27
C VAL A 318 18.23 3.13 19.52
N SER A 319 17.96 3.13 18.21
CA SER A 319 17.97 1.89 17.40
C SER A 319 19.31 1.17 17.45
N TYR A 320 20.42 1.91 17.38
CA TYR A 320 21.77 1.35 17.43
C TYR A 320 22.09 0.70 18.79
N CYS A 321 21.75 1.38 19.90
CA CYS A 321 21.92 0.86 21.26
C CYS A 321 21.04 -0.37 21.53
N LEU A 322 19.88 -0.48 20.90
CA LEU A 322 19.01 -1.66 21.01
C LEU A 322 19.41 -2.81 20.07
N TYR A 323 20.51 -2.65 19.31
CA TYR A 323 20.97 -3.59 18.27
C TYR A 323 19.96 -3.81 17.13
N ILE A 324 18.97 -2.94 16.99
CA ILE A 324 18.04 -2.92 15.85
C ILE A 324 18.84 -2.58 14.58
N THR A 325 19.79 -1.65 14.69
CA THR A 325 20.70 -1.27 13.60
C THR A 325 22.15 -1.56 14.00
N GLN A 326 23.02 -1.73 13.00
CA GLN A 326 24.46 -1.98 13.19
C GLN A 326 25.34 -0.78 12.78
N VAL A 327 24.72 0.31 12.31
CA VAL A 327 25.42 1.51 11.86
C VAL A 327 25.38 2.56 12.97
N ASP A 328 26.54 3.09 13.36
CA ASP A 328 26.65 4.20 14.31
C ASP A 328 26.24 5.52 13.64
N PRO A 329 25.10 6.12 14.03
CA PRO A 329 24.62 7.35 13.40
C PRO A 329 25.45 8.58 13.77
N LEU A 330 26.17 8.57 14.89
CA LEU A 330 27.04 9.69 15.27
C LEU A 330 28.31 9.71 14.43
N ARG A 331 28.93 8.53 14.22
CA ARG A 331 30.12 8.38 13.38
C ARG A 331 29.87 8.87 11.95
N TYR A 332 28.71 8.56 11.39
CA TYR A 332 28.35 8.93 10.01
C TYR A 332 27.44 10.16 9.90
N ASN A 333 27.32 10.95 10.99
CA ASN A 333 26.55 12.20 11.03
C ASN A 333 25.09 12.08 10.52
N LEU A 334 24.45 10.92 10.76
CA LEU A 334 23.07 10.67 10.36
C LEU A 334 22.10 11.48 11.22
N LYS A 335 21.12 12.11 10.57
CA LYS A 335 20.16 13.01 11.19
C LYS A 335 18.95 12.24 11.72
N PHE A 336 18.74 12.25 13.03
CA PHE A 336 17.64 11.54 13.69
C PHE A 336 16.27 12.01 13.18
N GLU A 337 16.18 13.28 12.83
CA GLU A 337 14.99 13.94 12.33
C GLU A 337 14.44 13.27 11.05
N ARG A 338 15.32 12.64 10.25
CA ARG A 338 14.94 11.79 9.11
C ARG A 338 14.02 10.65 9.53
N PHE A 339 14.24 10.12 10.72
CA PHE A 339 13.45 9.05 11.28
C PHE A 339 12.21 9.60 11.99
N ILE A 340 12.42 10.41 13.03
CA ILE A 340 11.35 10.96 13.86
C ILE A 340 11.56 12.47 14.00
N HIS A 341 10.56 13.26 13.61
CA HIS A 341 10.57 14.72 13.76
C HIS A 341 9.26 15.20 14.42
N PRO A 342 9.28 16.30 15.21
CA PRO A 342 8.06 16.86 15.80
C PRO A 342 6.96 17.15 14.78
N GLU A 343 7.28 17.87 13.69
CA GLU A 343 6.34 18.23 12.60
C GLU A 343 5.93 17.06 11.70
N ARG A 344 6.60 15.90 11.82
CA ARG A 344 6.26 14.73 11.01
C ARG A 344 5.08 14.01 11.63
N ILE A 345 3.99 13.98 10.88
CA ILE A 345 2.76 13.23 11.19
C ILE A 345 2.95 11.75 10.83
N ASN A 346 3.65 11.47 9.72
CA ASN A 346 3.91 10.10 9.26
C ASN A 346 4.69 9.27 10.28
N MET A 347 4.37 7.99 10.29
CA MET A 347 4.90 7.03 11.23
C MET A 347 6.36 6.67 10.94
N PRO A 348 7.15 6.33 11.98
CA PRO A 348 8.49 5.79 11.78
C PRO A 348 8.40 4.38 11.21
N ASP A 349 9.12 4.12 10.13
CA ASP A 349 9.26 2.79 9.52
C ASP A 349 10.68 2.26 9.80
N ILE A 350 10.75 1.06 10.36
CA ILE A 350 12.00 0.33 10.60
C ILE A 350 11.97 -0.91 9.71
N ASP A 351 12.78 -0.85 8.67
CA ASP A 351 13.07 -1.97 7.79
C ASP A 351 14.13 -2.85 8.44
N ILE A 352 13.86 -4.14 8.55
CA ILE A 352 14.80 -5.11 9.10
C ILE A 352 15.06 -6.21 8.07
N ASP A 353 16.32 -6.35 7.69
CA ASP A 353 16.78 -7.43 6.84
C ASP A 353 17.20 -8.65 7.68
N PHE A 354 16.77 -9.82 7.24
CA PHE A 354 17.13 -11.14 7.74
C PHE A 354 17.75 -11.97 6.62
N PRO A 355 18.51 -13.05 6.92
CA PRO A 355 18.87 -14.01 5.90
C PRO A 355 17.60 -14.54 5.24
N TRP A 356 17.56 -14.54 3.90
CA TRP A 356 16.33 -14.82 3.15
C TRP A 356 15.67 -16.16 3.51
N ASP A 357 16.47 -17.14 3.93
CA ASP A 357 16.08 -18.50 4.35
C ASP A 357 15.71 -18.61 5.84
N GLU A 358 15.95 -17.57 6.64
CA GLU A 358 15.50 -17.47 8.04
C GLU A 358 14.23 -16.62 8.18
N ARG A 359 13.96 -15.73 7.23
CA ARG A 359 12.85 -14.76 7.26
C ARG A 359 11.50 -15.40 7.60
N ASP A 360 11.15 -16.51 6.96
CA ASP A 360 9.83 -17.11 7.15
C ASP A 360 9.66 -17.64 8.59
N LYS A 361 10.73 -18.13 9.23
CA LYS A 361 10.71 -18.49 10.66
C LYS A 361 10.49 -17.29 11.58
N ILE A 362 10.97 -16.11 11.17
CA ILE A 362 10.72 -14.85 11.91
C ILE A 362 9.25 -14.45 11.78
N LEU A 363 8.65 -14.63 10.61
CA LEU A 363 7.22 -14.41 10.43
C LEU A 363 6.40 -15.40 11.27
N ASP A 364 6.76 -16.68 11.27
CA ASP A 364 6.11 -17.70 12.10
C ASP A 364 6.21 -17.34 13.59
N TYR A 365 7.37 -16.86 14.05
CA TYR A 365 7.54 -16.36 15.41
C TYR A 365 6.55 -15.23 15.75
N ILE A 366 6.39 -14.26 14.85
CA ILE A 366 5.47 -13.13 15.03
C ILE A 366 4.02 -13.64 15.10
N PHE A 367 3.60 -14.46 14.14
CA PHE A 367 2.23 -15.00 14.11
C PHE A 367 1.93 -15.92 15.30
N ASN A 368 2.89 -16.73 15.75
CA ASN A 368 2.74 -17.57 16.95
C ASN A 368 2.65 -16.74 18.23
N LYS A 369 3.39 -15.62 18.31
CA LYS A 369 3.42 -14.77 19.50
C LYS A 369 2.19 -13.88 19.64
N TYR A 370 1.72 -13.28 18.53
CA TYR A 370 0.64 -12.30 18.53
C TYR A 370 -0.70 -12.87 18.07
N GLY A 371 -0.70 -14.01 17.38
CA GLY A 371 -1.89 -14.65 16.82
C GLY A 371 -2.43 -13.93 15.58
N THR A 372 -3.20 -14.64 14.77
CA THR A 372 -3.92 -14.08 13.61
C THR A 372 -5.02 -13.10 14.02
N GLU A 373 -5.45 -13.12 15.29
CA GLU A 373 -6.41 -12.12 15.79
C GLU A 373 -5.81 -10.72 15.87
N ARG A 374 -4.49 -10.58 16.02
CA ARG A 374 -3.81 -9.30 16.22
C ARG A 374 -2.74 -8.96 15.18
N SER A 375 -2.45 -9.89 14.28
CA SER A 375 -1.37 -9.72 13.30
C SER A 375 -1.77 -10.21 11.91
N ALA A 376 -1.26 -9.53 10.90
CA ALA A 376 -1.40 -9.90 9.50
C ALA A 376 -0.27 -9.27 8.68
N MET A 377 -0.02 -9.85 7.51
CA MET A 377 0.83 -9.24 6.51
C MET A 377 0.08 -8.10 5.79
N VAL A 378 0.81 -7.07 5.38
CA VAL A 378 0.32 -6.05 4.44
C VAL A 378 0.08 -6.72 3.09
N SER A 379 -0.93 -6.25 2.34
CA SER A 379 -1.11 -6.73 0.98
C SER A 379 -0.32 -5.95 -0.06
N SER A 380 -0.14 -6.55 -1.23
CA SER A 380 0.20 -5.87 -2.47
C SER A 380 -0.99 -6.02 -3.40
N GLN A 381 -1.69 -4.90 -3.62
CA GLN A 381 -2.80 -4.85 -4.56
C GLN A 381 -2.28 -4.80 -6.00
N VAL A 382 -2.60 -5.82 -6.79
CA VAL A 382 -2.13 -5.96 -8.16
C VAL A 382 -3.19 -5.42 -9.12
N PHE A 383 -2.81 -4.38 -9.87
CA PHE A 383 -3.64 -3.76 -10.88
C PHE A 383 -3.16 -4.10 -12.29
N MET A 384 -4.07 -4.09 -13.26
CA MET A 384 -3.78 -4.34 -14.66
C MET A 384 -2.82 -3.27 -15.23
N GLN A 385 -1.69 -3.71 -15.77
CA GLN A 385 -0.66 -2.87 -16.42
C GLN A 385 -0.71 -3.06 -17.95
N PRO A 386 -0.13 -2.16 -18.76
CA PRO A 386 -0.26 -2.22 -20.23
C PRO A 386 0.01 -3.61 -20.83
N ARG A 387 1.12 -4.26 -20.41
CA ARG A 387 1.49 -5.60 -20.91
C ARG A 387 0.54 -6.70 -20.47
N SER A 388 0.00 -6.63 -19.25
CA SER A 388 -0.95 -7.64 -18.75
C SER A 388 -2.34 -7.40 -19.33
N SER A 389 -2.77 -6.15 -19.49
CA SER A 389 -4.01 -5.78 -20.15
C SER A 389 -4.09 -6.34 -21.56
N ILE A 390 -3.08 -6.06 -22.40
CA ILE A 390 -3.04 -6.59 -23.77
C ILE A 390 -3.11 -8.11 -23.76
N ARG A 391 -2.33 -8.78 -22.90
CA ARG A 391 -2.35 -10.23 -22.78
C ARG A 391 -3.73 -10.78 -22.42
N GLU A 392 -4.36 -10.29 -21.36
CA GLU A 392 -5.63 -10.86 -20.89
C GLU A 392 -6.78 -10.53 -21.84
N VAL A 393 -6.81 -9.31 -22.41
CA VAL A 393 -7.83 -8.96 -23.41
C VAL A 393 -7.66 -9.82 -24.66
N SER A 394 -6.44 -10.04 -25.15
CA SER A 394 -6.23 -10.95 -26.29
C SER A 394 -6.75 -12.37 -26.04
N LYS A 395 -6.58 -12.92 -24.81
CA LYS A 395 -7.15 -14.23 -24.46
C LYS A 395 -8.68 -14.22 -24.49
N VAL A 396 -9.31 -13.16 -24.00
CA VAL A 396 -10.77 -12.99 -24.02
C VAL A 396 -11.32 -12.95 -25.44
N TYR A 397 -10.55 -12.40 -26.39
CA TYR A 397 -10.85 -12.41 -27.83
C TYR A 397 -10.48 -13.72 -28.53
N GLY A 398 -9.87 -14.69 -27.83
CA GLY A 398 -9.56 -16.02 -28.36
C GLY A 398 -8.26 -16.13 -29.14
N LEU A 399 -7.34 -15.15 -29.05
CA LEU A 399 -6.04 -15.22 -29.72
C LEU A 399 -5.16 -16.33 -29.16
N ALA A 400 -4.36 -16.95 -30.02
CA ALA A 400 -3.39 -17.96 -29.64
C ALA A 400 -2.20 -17.35 -28.87
N GLU A 401 -1.55 -18.15 -28.02
CA GLU A 401 -0.43 -17.68 -27.18
C GLU A 401 0.74 -17.11 -28.01
N GLU A 402 0.95 -17.61 -29.23
CA GLU A 402 1.98 -17.12 -30.14
C GLU A 402 1.70 -15.69 -30.62
N GLU A 403 0.46 -15.39 -30.99
CA GLU A 403 0.00 -14.06 -31.39
C GLU A 403 0.13 -13.07 -30.23
N ILE A 404 -0.27 -13.49 -29.03
CA ILE A 404 -0.14 -12.69 -27.81
C ILE A 404 1.34 -12.40 -27.48
N LYS A 405 2.21 -13.40 -27.62
CA LYS A 405 3.65 -13.24 -27.39
C LYS A 405 4.30 -12.30 -28.41
N ALA A 406 3.87 -12.35 -29.68
CA ALA A 406 4.38 -11.50 -30.74
C ALA A 406 4.29 -10.01 -30.38
N ILE A 407 3.25 -9.62 -29.66
CA ILE A 407 2.99 -8.24 -29.21
C ILE A 407 3.65 -7.98 -27.85
N THR A 408 3.34 -8.81 -26.86
CA THR A 408 3.70 -8.52 -25.46
C THR A 408 5.21 -8.57 -25.18
N LYS A 409 5.99 -9.33 -25.96
CA LYS A 409 7.47 -9.34 -25.90
C LYS A 409 8.09 -7.98 -26.23
N ARG A 410 7.45 -7.21 -27.12
CA ARG A 410 7.93 -5.89 -27.58
C ARG A 410 7.71 -4.79 -26.53
N ILE A 411 6.86 -5.08 -25.54
CA ILE A 411 6.53 -4.20 -24.42
C ILE A 411 7.50 -4.43 -23.26
N GLY A 412 8.26 -3.38 -22.92
CA GLY A 412 9.13 -3.39 -21.74
C GLY A 412 8.33 -3.48 -20.44
N TYR A 413 8.88 -4.14 -19.44
CA TYR A 413 8.22 -4.39 -18.15
C TYR A 413 7.84 -3.12 -17.37
N TYR A 414 8.58 -2.02 -17.58
CA TYR A 414 8.35 -0.73 -16.91
C TYR A 414 7.61 0.30 -17.78
N SER A 415 7.00 -0.14 -18.89
CA SER A 415 6.25 0.76 -19.77
C SER A 415 4.92 1.14 -19.12
N ARG A 416 4.76 2.43 -18.78
CA ARG A 416 3.48 3.02 -18.31
C ARG A 416 2.87 3.92 -19.39
N ARG A 417 2.74 3.38 -20.59
CA ARG A 417 2.24 4.14 -21.76
C ARG A 417 0.71 4.10 -21.79
N SER A 418 0.12 5.26 -22.02
CA SER A 418 -1.27 5.43 -22.47
C SER A 418 -1.34 5.51 -23.99
N GLU A 419 -2.56 5.63 -24.54
CA GLU A 419 -2.86 5.70 -25.96
C GLU A 419 -2.26 4.50 -26.72
N LEU A 420 -2.62 3.28 -26.28
CA LEU A 420 -1.95 2.05 -26.68
C LEU A 420 -1.94 1.87 -28.20
N VAL A 421 -3.03 2.24 -28.87
CA VAL A 421 -3.14 2.22 -30.34
C VAL A 421 -2.07 3.10 -30.98
N LYS A 422 -2.05 4.39 -30.64
CA LYS A 422 -1.08 5.34 -31.22
C LYS A 422 0.35 4.96 -30.86
N TRP A 423 0.56 4.45 -29.65
CA TRP A 423 1.88 4.00 -29.22
C TRP A 423 2.36 2.81 -30.07
N VAL A 424 1.55 1.78 -30.25
CA VAL A 424 1.91 0.61 -31.06
C VAL A 424 2.11 1.00 -32.53
N GLN A 425 1.30 1.90 -33.09
CA GLN A 425 1.46 2.37 -34.47
C GLN A 425 2.78 3.12 -34.72
N ASN A 426 3.20 3.97 -33.78
CA ASN A 426 4.33 4.88 -33.98
C ASN A 426 5.67 4.33 -33.47
N ASP A 427 5.66 3.28 -32.66
CA ASP A 427 6.85 2.75 -32.03
C ASP A 427 7.55 1.72 -32.94
N ARG A 428 8.83 1.99 -33.24
CA ARG A 428 9.66 1.17 -34.14
C ARG A 428 9.69 -0.31 -33.76
N ARG A 429 9.50 -0.65 -32.48
CA ARG A 429 9.44 -2.04 -32.00
C ARG A 429 8.29 -2.83 -32.63
N PHE A 430 7.24 -2.16 -33.11
CA PHE A 430 6.05 -2.78 -33.69
C PHE A 430 5.95 -2.64 -35.21
N LYS A 431 6.96 -2.09 -35.91
CA LYS A 431 6.90 -1.77 -37.35
C LYS A 431 6.44 -2.92 -38.27
N ASN A 432 6.69 -4.17 -37.89
CA ASN A 432 6.32 -5.37 -38.65
C ASN A 432 5.18 -6.16 -37.99
N LEU A 433 4.36 -5.52 -37.16
CA LEU A 433 3.15 -6.13 -36.61
C LEU A 433 1.98 -5.83 -37.55
N ASN A 434 1.24 -6.86 -37.96
CA ASN A 434 -0.01 -6.63 -38.66
C ASN A 434 -1.05 -6.12 -37.67
N LEU A 435 -1.52 -4.88 -37.86
CA LEU A 435 -2.55 -4.24 -37.04
C LEU A 435 -3.89 -4.37 -37.75
N ASP A 436 -4.47 -5.56 -37.69
CA ASP A 436 -5.84 -5.78 -38.17
C ASP A 436 -6.87 -5.14 -37.23
N ASP A 437 -8.14 -5.15 -37.64
CA ASP A 437 -9.23 -4.54 -36.89
C ASP A 437 -9.39 -5.18 -35.49
N THR A 438 -9.26 -6.51 -35.41
CA THR A 438 -9.32 -7.26 -34.15
C THR A 438 -8.26 -6.77 -33.16
N LEU A 439 -7.01 -6.64 -33.61
CA LEU A 439 -5.94 -6.20 -32.75
C LEU A 439 -6.10 -4.72 -32.35
N MET A 440 -6.61 -3.89 -33.25
CA MET A 440 -6.93 -2.49 -32.94
C MET A 440 -8.00 -2.39 -31.86
N GLU A 441 -9.04 -3.23 -31.91
CA GLU A 441 -10.04 -3.33 -30.84
C GLU A 441 -9.44 -3.81 -29.52
N ILE A 442 -8.63 -4.87 -29.56
CA ILE A 442 -7.91 -5.39 -28.39
C ILE A 442 -7.10 -4.27 -27.73
N LEU A 443 -6.36 -3.47 -28.49
CA LEU A 443 -5.56 -2.37 -27.95
C LEU A 443 -6.44 -1.28 -27.30
N LYS A 444 -7.55 -0.90 -27.95
CA LYS A 444 -8.51 0.08 -27.39
C LYS A 444 -9.13 -0.41 -26.08
N HIS A 445 -9.57 -1.67 -26.04
CA HIS A 445 -10.17 -2.23 -24.84
C HIS A 445 -9.16 -2.53 -23.74
N SER A 446 -7.93 -2.92 -24.12
CA SER A 446 -6.81 -3.09 -23.20
C SER A 446 -6.53 -1.82 -22.44
N GLU A 447 -6.60 -0.67 -23.11
CA GLU A 447 -6.43 0.64 -22.49
C GLU A 447 -7.52 0.92 -21.46
N LYS A 448 -8.79 0.64 -21.79
CA LYS A 448 -9.92 0.83 -20.87
C LYS A 448 -9.86 -0.07 -19.61
N VAL A 449 -9.25 -1.26 -19.69
CA VAL A 449 -9.10 -2.16 -18.53
C VAL A 449 -7.83 -1.90 -17.71
N MET A 450 -6.91 -1.04 -18.17
CA MET A 450 -5.72 -0.68 -17.38
C MET A 450 -6.14 -0.05 -16.05
N GLY A 451 -5.41 -0.40 -14.99
CA GLY A 451 -5.72 0.07 -13.65
C GLY A 451 -6.85 -0.67 -12.95
N ALA A 452 -7.52 -1.64 -13.59
CA ALA A 452 -8.51 -2.50 -12.91
C ALA A 452 -7.83 -3.41 -11.87
N PHE A 453 -8.44 -3.54 -10.69
CA PHE A 453 -7.94 -4.38 -9.61
C PHE A 453 -8.11 -5.88 -9.92
N ARG A 454 -7.00 -6.63 -9.89
CA ARG A 454 -6.97 -8.04 -10.25
C ARG A 454 -6.95 -8.97 -9.05
N LEU A 455 -6.00 -8.79 -8.15
CA LEU A 455 -5.87 -9.63 -6.96
C LEU A 455 -5.05 -8.94 -5.88
N SER A 456 -5.22 -9.44 -4.65
CA SER A 456 -4.39 -9.09 -3.51
C SER A 456 -3.35 -10.20 -3.28
N SER A 457 -2.07 -9.82 -3.16
CA SER A 457 -0.98 -10.76 -2.84
C SER A 457 -0.27 -10.34 -1.54
N VAL A 458 0.61 -11.19 -1.02
CA VAL A 458 1.39 -10.89 0.20
C VAL A 458 2.46 -9.83 -0.11
N HIS A 459 2.53 -8.76 0.69
CA HIS A 459 3.64 -7.80 0.62
C HIS A 459 4.97 -8.49 0.97
N PRO A 460 6.09 -8.16 0.28
CA PRO A 460 7.37 -8.82 0.50
C PRO A 460 7.97 -8.66 1.90
N GLY A 461 7.49 -7.73 2.73
CA GLY A 461 7.98 -7.63 4.12
C GLY A 461 7.01 -7.10 5.16
N GLY A 462 5.92 -6.46 4.75
CA GLY A 462 5.14 -5.63 5.66
C GLY A 462 4.31 -6.49 6.58
N VAL A 463 4.51 -6.38 7.88
CA VAL A 463 3.68 -7.01 8.91
C VAL A 463 3.09 -5.93 9.81
N ILE A 464 1.83 -6.12 10.20
CA ILE A 464 1.11 -5.25 11.12
C ILE A 464 0.83 -6.03 12.40
N ILE A 465 0.96 -5.34 13.53
CA ILE A 465 0.54 -5.85 14.84
C ILE A 465 -0.32 -4.77 15.51
N VAL A 466 -1.52 -5.14 15.96
CA VAL A 466 -2.49 -4.23 16.59
C VAL A 466 -2.66 -4.51 18.11
N PRO A 467 -3.19 -3.56 18.90
CA PRO A 467 -3.41 -3.75 20.34
C PRO A 467 -4.46 -4.80 20.69
N ASP A 468 -5.47 -4.95 19.85
CA ASP A 468 -6.60 -5.84 20.04
C ASP A 468 -6.89 -6.58 18.72
N GLU A 469 -8.14 -6.67 18.30
CA GLU A 469 -8.55 -7.44 17.12
C GLU A 469 -8.30 -6.65 15.83
N ILE A 470 -7.55 -7.23 14.89
CA ILE A 470 -7.19 -6.59 13.62
C ILE A 470 -8.42 -6.24 12.76
N ARG A 471 -9.47 -7.06 12.84
CA ARG A 471 -10.74 -6.90 12.12
C ARG A 471 -11.59 -5.75 12.64
N LYS A 472 -11.16 -5.01 13.68
CA LYS A 472 -11.75 -3.71 14.02
C LYS A 472 -11.30 -2.59 13.09
N TYR A 473 -10.13 -2.75 12.48
CA TYR A 473 -9.47 -1.69 11.73
C TYR A 473 -9.56 -1.90 10.23
N VAL A 474 -9.37 -3.14 9.78
CA VAL A 474 -9.31 -3.49 8.36
C VAL A 474 -9.75 -4.95 8.16
N PRO A 475 -10.48 -5.28 7.08
CA PRO A 475 -10.78 -6.66 6.79
C PRO A 475 -9.51 -7.45 6.45
N VAL A 476 -9.52 -8.75 6.76
CA VAL A 476 -8.42 -9.67 6.48
C VAL A 476 -8.88 -10.81 5.60
N LEU A 477 -7.95 -11.36 4.83
CA LEU A 477 -8.15 -12.53 3.98
C LEU A 477 -6.92 -13.42 4.02
N THR A 478 -7.08 -14.68 3.64
CA THR A 478 -5.97 -15.62 3.53
C THR A 478 -5.44 -15.61 2.09
N ALA A 479 -4.16 -15.22 1.92
CA ALA A 479 -3.50 -15.31 0.63
C ALA A 479 -3.31 -16.79 0.21
N PRO A 480 -3.12 -17.12 -1.08
CA PRO A 480 -2.94 -18.51 -1.54
C PRO A 480 -1.81 -19.30 -0.87
N LYS A 481 -0.83 -18.60 -0.26
CA LYS A 481 0.25 -19.21 0.53
C LYS A 481 -0.17 -19.60 1.96
N GLY A 482 -1.44 -19.45 2.33
CA GLY A 482 -1.95 -19.72 3.68
C GLY A 482 -1.66 -18.62 4.69
N VAL A 483 -1.18 -17.45 4.27
CA VAL A 483 -0.82 -16.34 5.17
C VAL A 483 -1.94 -15.32 5.22
N GLN A 484 -2.34 -14.92 6.43
CA GLN A 484 -3.31 -13.85 6.63
C GLN A 484 -2.72 -12.51 6.19
N ILE A 485 -3.44 -11.81 5.32
CA ILE A 485 -3.14 -10.45 4.85
C ILE A 485 -4.31 -9.51 5.15
N VAL A 486 -4.02 -8.22 5.32
CA VAL A 486 -5.05 -7.17 5.32
C VAL A 486 -5.43 -6.80 3.87
N GLU A 487 -6.64 -6.32 3.63
CA GLU A 487 -7.06 -5.91 2.28
C GLU A 487 -6.29 -4.73 1.69
N TRP A 488 -5.72 -3.89 2.56
CA TRP A 488 -5.05 -2.66 2.18
C TRP A 488 -3.58 -2.86 1.84
N GLU A 489 -3.13 -2.11 0.84
CA GLU A 489 -1.73 -2.03 0.49
C GLU A 489 -0.96 -1.06 1.41
N LYS A 490 0.35 -1.01 1.25
CA LYS A 490 1.28 -0.25 2.10
C LYS A 490 0.82 1.18 2.38
N ASP A 491 0.51 1.97 1.37
CA ASP A 491 0.20 3.39 1.57
C ASP A 491 -1.13 3.55 2.33
N GLN A 492 -2.15 2.74 1.98
CA GLN A 492 -3.43 2.75 2.72
C GLN A 492 -3.29 2.31 4.18
N VAL A 493 -2.41 1.34 4.48
CA VAL A 493 -2.10 0.91 5.85
C VAL A 493 -1.46 2.06 6.64
N GLU A 494 -0.47 2.73 6.05
CA GLU A 494 0.20 3.88 6.69
C GLU A 494 -0.77 5.05 6.88
N ASP A 495 -1.56 5.37 5.86
CA ASP A 495 -2.54 6.47 5.86
C ASP A 495 -3.73 6.20 6.79
N SER A 496 -4.02 4.93 7.12
CA SER A 496 -5.04 4.57 8.11
C SER A 496 -4.51 4.60 9.55
N GLY A 497 -3.22 4.89 9.76
CA GLY A 497 -2.58 4.94 11.08
C GLY A 497 -2.13 3.57 11.62
N LEU A 498 -2.13 2.52 10.80
CA LEU A 498 -1.66 1.18 11.18
C LEU A 498 -0.14 1.10 11.08
N LEU A 499 0.50 0.50 12.09
CA LEU A 499 1.95 0.36 12.13
C LEU A 499 2.43 -0.87 11.40
N LYS A 500 3.20 -0.62 10.34
CA LYS A 500 3.91 -1.63 9.59
C LYS A 500 5.35 -1.77 10.09
N ILE A 501 5.82 -3.00 10.17
CA ILE A 501 7.24 -3.36 10.30
C ILE A 501 7.62 -4.11 9.02
N ASP A 502 8.69 -3.72 8.33
CA ASP A 502 9.13 -4.44 7.13
C ASP A 502 10.17 -5.53 7.50
N ILE A 503 9.72 -6.79 7.45
CA ILE A 503 10.51 -8.01 7.68
C ILE A 503 10.98 -8.57 6.33
N LEU A 504 12.21 -8.25 5.98
CA LEU A 504 12.75 -8.43 4.63
C LEU A 504 13.76 -9.57 4.57
N GLY A 505 13.76 -10.28 3.43
CA GLY A 505 14.70 -11.35 3.16
C GLY A 505 15.84 -10.84 2.31
N ASN A 506 17.06 -10.94 2.82
CA ASN A 506 18.28 -10.48 2.17
C ASN A 506 19.22 -11.66 1.89
N ARG A 507 19.53 -11.87 0.61
CA ARG A 507 20.42 -12.96 0.15
C ARG A 507 21.86 -12.76 0.61
N SER A 508 22.34 -11.53 0.62
CA SER A 508 23.72 -11.21 1.00
C SER A 508 23.98 -11.46 2.48
N LEU A 509 22.97 -11.29 3.36
CA LEU A 509 23.08 -11.68 4.76
C LEU A 509 23.26 -13.20 4.91
N ALA A 510 22.56 -14.01 4.12
CA ALA A 510 22.76 -15.46 4.10
C ALA A 510 24.19 -15.82 3.62
N VAL A 511 24.67 -15.17 2.55
CA VAL A 511 26.04 -15.38 2.05
C VAL A 511 27.09 -15.06 3.11
N VAL A 512 26.98 -13.92 3.80
CA VAL A 512 27.89 -13.54 4.89
C VAL A 512 27.83 -14.57 6.02
N ARG A 513 26.63 -14.93 6.47
CA ARG A 513 26.41 -15.93 7.52
C ARG A 513 27.06 -17.27 7.16
N ASP A 514 26.84 -17.76 5.95
CA ASP A 514 27.31 -19.08 5.52
C ASP A 514 28.83 -19.07 5.26
N THR A 515 29.38 -17.95 4.78
CA THR A 515 30.83 -17.75 4.71
C THR A 515 31.44 -17.84 6.11
N LEU A 516 30.89 -17.12 7.09
CA LEU A 516 31.35 -17.18 8.48
C LEU A 516 31.26 -18.59 9.06
N LYS A 517 30.22 -19.37 8.72
CA LYS A 517 30.10 -20.77 9.15
C LYS A 517 31.21 -21.62 8.54
N GLN A 518 31.46 -21.48 7.25
CA GLN A 518 32.48 -22.25 6.53
C GLN A 518 33.89 -21.98 7.06
N VAL A 519 34.21 -20.73 7.42
CA VAL A 519 35.52 -20.38 8.00
C VAL A 519 35.60 -20.56 9.52
N GLY A 520 34.58 -21.15 10.17
CA GLY A 520 34.59 -21.41 11.62
C GLY A 520 34.48 -20.16 12.51
N LEU A 521 34.02 -19.04 11.94
CA LEU A 521 33.85 -17.76 12.65
C LEU A 521 32.39 -17.50 13.07
N TYR A 522 31.43 -18.29 12.59
CA TYR A 522 30.04 -18.13 13.00
C TYR A 522 29.86 -18.51 14.48
N ARG A 523 29.43 -17.54 15.30
CA ARG A 523 29.31 -17.68 16.77
C ARG A 523 30.64 -18.04 17.45
N ASN A 524 31.75 -17.62 16.88
CA ASN A 524 33.06 -17.84 17.48
C ASN A 524 33.22 -16.99 18.75
N LYS A 525 33.66 -17.61 19.84
CA LYS A 525 33.83 -16.94 21.14
C LYS A 525 34.99 -15.94 21.17
N TYR A 526 35.93 -16.05 20.23
CA TYR A 526 37.12 -15.21 20.13
C TYR A 526 36.98 -14.07 19.12
N MET A 527 36.04 -14.16 18.17
CA MET A 527 35.84 -13.16 17.12
C MET A 527 34.35 -12.90 16.89
N ASP A 528 33.92 -11.68 17.22
CA ASP A 528 32.57 -11.21 16.97
C ASP A 528 32.54 -10.46 15.64
N TYR A 529 31.83 -11.02 14.66
CA TYR A 529 31.64 -10.41 13.34
C TYR A 529 31.16 -8.96 13.41
N HIS A 530 30.26 -8.64 14.37
CA HIS A 530 29.71 -7.28 14.52
C HIS A 530 30.72 -6.26 15.05
N LYS A 531 31.89 -6.71 15.50
CA LYS A 531 32.99 -5.86 15.96
C LYS A 531 34.08 -5.67 14.90
N ILE A 532 34.00 -6.35 13.76
CA ILE A 532 34.94 -6.17 12.66
C ILE A 532 34.78 -4.75 12.09
N GLN A 533 35.88 -4.00 12.00
CA GLN A 533 35.92 -2.67 11.39
C GLN A 533 36.52 -2.79 9.98
N PRO A 534 35.70 -2.81 8.90
CA PRO A 534 36.19 -3.12 7.55
C PRO A 534 36.70 -1.90 6.77
N VAL A 535 36.48 -0.68 7.27
CA VAL A 535 36.63 0.57 6.49
C VAL A 535 38.07 0.82 6.03
N ASP A 536 39.05 0.31 6.77
CA ASP A 536 40.48 0.55 6.51
C ASP A 536 41.23 -0.71 6.02
N ASP A 537 40.52 -1.78 5.66
CA ASP A 537 41.15 -3.00 5.16
C ASP A 537 41.69 -2.81 3.73
N LEU A 538 43.02 -2.78 3.60
CA LEU A 538 43.71 -2.53 2.34
C LEU A 538 43.35 -3.57 1.27
N LYS A 539 43.21 -4.85 1.65
CA LYS A 539 42.87 -5.92 0.69
C LYS A 539 41.46 -5.73 0.12
N THR A 540 40.51 -5.34 0.95
CA THR A 540 39.14 -5.00 0.54
C THR A 540 39.15 -3.78 -0.39
N ALA A 541 39.94 -2.75 -0.08
CA ALA A 541 40.09 -1.57 -0.93
C ALA A 541 40.70 -1.92 -2.30
N GLU A 542 41.77 -2.71 -2.36
CA GLU A 542 42.40 -3.15 -3.62
C GLU A 542 41.44 -3.95 -4.51
N LEU A 543 40.66 -4.86 -3.92
CA LEU A 543 39.64 -5.62 -4.62
C LEU A 543 38.59 -4.69 -5.26
N MET A 544 38.14 -3.67 -4.53
CA MET A 544 37.19 -2.68 -5.03
C MET A 544 37.80 -1.80 -6.13
N LYS A 545 39.02 -1.28 -5.96
CA LYS A 545 39.72 -0.48 -6.99
C LYS A 545 39.89 -1.27 -8.29
N ALA A 546 40.18 -2.56 -8.19
CA ALA A 546 40.30 -3.44 -9.35
C ALA A 546 38.94 -3.81 -10.00
N GLY A 547 37.81 -3.35 -9.46
CA GLY A 547 36.47 -3.69 -9.95
C GLY A 547 36.13 -5.18 -9.82
N ARG A 548 36.81 -5.90 -8.91
CA ARG A 548 36.67 -7.35 -8.70
C ARG A 548 35.57 -7.68 -7.67
N THR A 549 34.43 -7.00 -7.79
CA THR A 549 33.33 -7.05 -6.80
C THR A 549 32.17 -7.94 -7.22
N MET A 550 32.41 -8.94 -8.07
CA MET A 550 31.39 -9.94 -8.42
C MET A 550 30.99 -10.71 -7.16
N GLY A 551 29.69 -10.73 -6.84
CA GLY A 551 29.18 -11.33 -5.60
C GLY A 551 29.27 -10.43 -4.36
N VAL A 552 29.73 -9.18 -4.50
CA VAL A 552 29.71 -8.18 -3.41
C VAL A 552 28.44 -7.35 -3.51
N PHE A 553 27.63 -7.41 -2.46
CA PHE A 553 26.33 -6.74 -2.38
C PHE A 553 26.41 -5.24 -2.71
N TYR A 554 25.38 -4.70 -3.37
CA TYR A 554 25.27 -3.33 -3.89
C TYR A 554 26.27 -2.91 -4.99
N ILE A 555 27.45 -3.52 -5.08
CA ILE A 555 28.52 -3.07 -5.98
C ILE A 555 28.97 -4.12 -7.02
N GLU A 556 28.12 -5.11 -7.29
CA GLU A 556 28.39 -6.18 -8.27
C GLU A 556 28.12 -5.80 -9.73
N SER A 557 27.30 -4.78 -9.97
CA SER A 557 26.82 -4.48 -11.32
C SER A 557 27.97 -4.10 -12.27
N PRO A 558 27.91 -4.43 -13.57
CA PRO A 558 28.95 -4.05 -14.52
C PRO A 558 29.23 -2.53 -14.51
N ALA A 559 28.18 -1.71 -14.38
CA ALA A 559 28.31 -0.26 -14.32
C ALA A 559 29.03 0.21 -13.05
N THR A 560 28.67 -0.34 -11.88
CA THR A 560 29.32 0.01 -10.61
C THR A 560 30.77 -0.44 -10.58
N ARG A 561 31.07 -1.63 -11.10
CA ARG A 561 32.43 -2.17 -11.22
C ARG A 561 33.33 -1.27 -12.07
N GLN A 562 32.84 -0.86 -13.24
CA GLN A 562 33.56 0.08 -14.10
C GLN A 562 33.76 1.44 -13.42
N LEU A 563 32.75 1.92 -12.70
CA LEU A 563 32.83 3.17 -11.96
C LEU A 563 33.91 3.11 -10.87
N LEU A 564 33.95 2.04 -10.07
CA LEU A 564 34.97 1.82 -9.05
C LEU A 564 36.38 1.85 -9.66
N THR A 565 36.60 1.12 -10.76
CA THR A 565 37.88 1.08 -11.47
C THR A 565 38.29 2.44 -12.02
N LYS A 566 37.35 3.17 -12.64
CA LYS A 566 37.63 4.51 -13.18
C LYS A 566 37.89 5.54 -12.09
N ALA A 567 37.16 5.47 -10.98
CA ALA A 567 37.31 6.44 -9.91
C ALA A 567 38.65 6.28 -9.18
N GLY A 568 39.12 5.04 -8.97
CA GLY A 568 40.40 4.74 -8.29
C GLY A 568 40.42 5.10 -6.80
N LYS A 569 39.43 5.84 -6.31
CA LYS A 569 39.21 6.20 -4.91
C LYS A 569 38.08 5.37 -4.33
N VAL A 570 38.40 4.56 -3.32
CA VAL A 570 37.45 3.72 -2.59
C VAL A 570 37.69 3.88 -1.09
N ASP A 571 36.68 4.42 -0.43
CA ASP A 571 36.50 4.51 1.01
C ASP A 571 34.98 4.38 1.25
N PHE A 572 34.55 4.39 2.51
CA PHE A 572 33.14 4.20 2.82
C PHE A 572 32.26 5.29 2.17
N GLU A 573 32.63 6.56 2.26
CA GLU A 573 31.84 7.65 1.68
C GLU A 573 31.69 7.50 0.16
N HIS A 574 32.78 7.17 -0.55
CA HIS A 574 32.75 7.01 -2.00
C HIS A 574 31.90 5.81 -2.44
N VAL A 575 31.96 4.68 -1.72
CA VAL A 575 31.12 3.52 -2.03
C VAL A 575 29.63 3.86 -1.86
N VAL A 576 29.27 4.66 -0.84
CA VAL A 576 27.90 5.16 -0.67
C VAL A 576 27.48 6.06 -1.84
N ILE A 577 28.36 6.94 -2.33
CA ILE A 577 28.09 7.77 -3.51
C ILE A 577 27.91 6.91 -4.77
N TYR A 578 28.82 5.96 -5.02
CA TYR A 578 28.81 5.12 -6.23
C TYR A 578 27.57 4.23 -6.31
N SER A 579 27.16 3.65 -5.19
CA SER A 579 25.92 2.86 -5.12
C SER A 579 24.66 3.73 -5.32
N SER A 580 24.73 5.02 -5.00
CA SER A 580 23.61 5.96 -5.14
C SER A 580 23.50 6.59 -6.54
N ILE A 581 24.62 6.85 -7.21
CA ILE A 581 24.65 7.55 -8.52
C ILE A 581 24.34 6.64 -9.72
N ILE A 582 24.55 5.32 -9.60
CA ILE A 582 24.24 4.34 -10.65
C ILE A 582 22.72 4.07 -10.68
N ARG A 583 21.96 5.08 -11.10
CA ARG A 583 20.51 5.06 -11.32
C ARG A 583 20.17 5.75 -12.64
N PRO A 584 19.09 5.37 -13.35
CA PRO A 584 18.80 5.88 -14.70
C PRO A 584 18.84 7.42 -14.84
N ALA A 585 18.36 8.15 -13.82
CA ALA A 585 18.39 9.61 -13.82
C ALA A 585 19.77 10.19 -13.50
N ALA A 586 20.45 9.65 -12.48
CA ALA A 586 21.70 10.18 -11.94
C ALA A 586 22.94 9.78 -12.75
N ASN A 587 22.88 8.70 -13.54
CA ASN A 587 24.00 8.18 -14.32
C ASN A 587 24.59 9.22 -15.31
N ARG A 588 23.79 10.21 -15.72
CA ARG A 588 24.26 11.33 -16.56
C ARG A 588 25.36 12.18 -15.90
N TYR A 589 25.40 12.20 -14.56
CA TYR A 589 26.37 12.97 -13.78
C TYR A 589 27.62 12.17 -13.39
N THR A 590 27.70 10.89 -13.74
CA THR A 590 28.82 10.02 -13.37
C THR A 590 30.15 10.52 -13.93
N ASN A 591 30.20 10.99 -15.18
CA ASN A 591 31.43 11.54 -15.77
C ASN A 591 31.85 12.85 -15.11
N LEU A 592 30.89 13.72 -14.75
CA LEU A 592 31.15 14.96 -14.03
C LEU A 592 31.76 14.68 -12.65
N MET A 593 31.20 13.69 -11.94
CA MET A 593 31.72 13.26 -10.65
C MET A 593 33.15 12.71 -10.76
N LEU A 594 33.42 11.84 -11.73
CA LEU A 594 34.76 11.28 -11.97
C LEU A 594 35.80 12.38 -12.22
N ASN A 595 35.46 13.33 -13.09
CA ASN A 595 36.30 14.49 -13.37
C ASN A 595 36.66 15.26 -12.09
N ARG A 596 35.67 15.52 -11.23
CA ARG A 596 35.87 16.22 -9.95
C ARG A 596 36.68 15.39 -8.93
N ILE A 597 36.48 14.08 -8.89
CA ILE A 597 37.30 13.14 -8.07
C ILE A 597 38.76 13.19 -8.52
N HIS A 598 39.02 13.28 -9.82
CA HIS A 598 40.36 13.37 -10.41
C HIS A 598 40.97 14.78 -10.38
N GLY A 599 40.33 15.73 -9.69
CA GLY A 599 40.90 17.05 -9.42
C GLY A 599 40.50 18.14 -10.40
N GLN A 600 39.53 17.92 -11.30
CA GLN A 600 38.96 19.02 -12.09
C GLN A 600 38.39 20.10 -11.15
N PRO A 601 38.78 21.38 -11.31
CA PRO A 601 38.31 22.45 -10.45
C PRO A 601 36.78 22.57 -10.48
N TRP A 602 36.18 22.69 -9.31
CA TRP A 602 34.76 22.96 -9.15
C TRP A 602 34.54 23.82 -7.91
N LYS A 603 33.44 24.54 -7.88
CA LYS A 603 33.02 25.37 -6.74
C LYS A 603 31.57 25.11 -6.41
N ILE A 604 31.23 25.29 -5.14
CA ILE A 604 29.83 25.31 -4.70
C ILE A 604 29.21 26.63 -5.19
N LEU A 605 28.00 26.55 -5.75
CA LEU A 605 27.35 27.70 -6.37
C LEU A 605 26.90 28.76 -5.35
N HIS A 606 26.59 28.36 -4.12
CA HIS A 606 26.13 29.23 -3.03
C HIS A 606 26.49 28.64 -1.66
N GLN A 607 26.73 29.46 -0.64
CA GLN A 607 27.10 29.00 0.71
C GLN A 607 26.05 28.04 1.32
N ASP A 608 24.78 28.23 0.98
CA ASP A 608 23.69 27.35 1.46
C ASP A 608 23.75 25.92 0.89
N LEU A 609 24.45 25.73 -0.22
CA LEU A 609 24.63 24.43 -0.88
C LEU A 609 25.84 23.65 -0.35
N GLU A 610 26.38 24.05 0.80
CA GLU A 610 27.52 23.41 1.45
C GLU A 610 27.32 21.90 1.69
N CYS A 611 26.07 21.47 1.92
CA CYS A 611 25.73 20.05 2.07
C CYS A 611 26.08 19.19 0.84
N LEU A 612 26.22 19.79 -0.35
CA LEU A 612 26.61 19.07 -1.57
C LEU A 612 28.12 18.81 -1.64
N ARG A 613 28.93 19.32 -0.71
CA ARG A 613 30.39 19.18 -0.77
C ARG A 613 30.83 17.72 -0.72
N GLU A 614 30.16 16.92 0.11
CA GLU A 614 30.41 15.48 0.26
C GLU A 614 30.24 14.69 -1.04
N SER A 615 29.37 15.16 -1.94
CA SER A 615 29.03 14.53 -3.22
C SER A 615 29.54 15.34 -4.41
N TYR A 616 30.66 16.06 -4.23
CA TYR A 616 31.32 16.83 -5.27
C TYR A 616 30.41 17.87 -5.94
N GLY A 617 29.48 18.49 -5.20
CA GLY A 617 28.54 19.47 -5.73
C GLY A 617 27.41 18.88 -6.57
N ILE A 618 27.17 17.56 -6.49
CA ILE A 618 26.11 16.86 -7.21
C ILE A 618 25.07 16.40 -6.19
N MET A 619 23.78 16.64 -6.47
CA MET A 619 22.70 16.18 -5.60
C MET A 619 22.45 14.69 -5.84
N VAL A 620 23.00 13.85 -4.98
CA VAL A 620 22.96 12.37 -5.07
C VAL A 620 21.96 11.77 -4.08
N TYR A 621 21.80 12.41 -2.92
CA TYR A 621 20.94 11.94 -1.84
C TYR A 621 19.63 12.71 -1.77
N GLU A 622 18.56 12.05 -1.34
CA GLU A 622 17.27 12.70 -1.13
C GLU A 622 17.34 13.75 -0.01
N GLU A 623 18.20 13.53 0.99
CA GLU A 623 18.47 14.43 2.10
C GLU A 623 19.06 15.75 1.64
N GLN A 624 19.84 15.71 0.56
CA GLN A 624 20.38 16.92 -0.06
C GLN A 624 19.25 17.73 -0.70
N VAL A 625 18.27 17.08 -1.35
CA VAL A 625 17.07 17.75 -1.88
C VAL A 625 16.33 18.50 -0.76
N SER A 626 15.99 17.80 0.32
CA SER A 626 15.25 18.40 1.43
C SER A 626 16.06 19.50 2.15
N THR A 627 17.36 19.29 2.35
CA THR A 627 18.23 20.30 2.98
C THR A 627 18.34 21.56 2.15
N VAL A 628 18.48 21.41 0.82
CA VAL A 628 18.54 22.53 -0.11
C VAL A 628 17.20 23.27 -0.15
N ALA A 629 16.07 22.57 -0.22
CA ALA A 629 14.74 23.19 -0.20
C ALA A 629 14.53 24.02 1.07
N ARG A 630 14.91 23.50 2.24
CA ARG A 630 14.81 24.24 3.51
C ARG A 630 15.69 25.48 3.54
N LYS A 631 16.95 25.36 3.12
CA LYS A 631 17.90 26.49 3.19
C LYS A 631 17.62 27.58 2.17
N ILE A 632 17.30 27.21 0.93
CA ILE A 632 17.13 28.17 -0.17
C ILE A 632 15.70 28.72 -0.22
N ALA A 633 14.69 27.86 -0.10
CA ALA A 633 13.30 28.26 -0.23
C ALA A 633 12.61 28.56 1.11
N GLY A 634 13.32 28.40 2.23
CA GLY A 634 12.76 28.62 3.57
C GLY A 634 11.70 27.60 3.98
N PHE A 635 11.60 26.45 3.30
CA PHE A 635 10.61 25.43 3.59
C PHE A 635 10.77 24.89 5.02
N SER A 636 9.64 24.59 5.66
CA SER A 636 9.59 23.79 6.88
C SER A 636 10.06 22.35 6.62
N TYR A 637 10.23 21.58 7.70
CA TYR A 637 10.60 20.17 7.55
C TYR A 637 9.50 19.40 6.82
N ALA A 638 8.24 19.62 7.22
CA ALA A 638 7.08 18.98 6.61
C ALA A 638 6.95 19.28 5.11
N GLU A 639 7.10 20.56 4.71
CA GLU A 639 7.04 20.97 3.29
C GLU A 639 8.17 20.35 2.47
N SER A 640 9.38 20.28 3.01
CA SER A 640 10.53 19.70 2.32
C SER A 640 10.43 18.16 2.14
N ASP A 641 9.85 17.44 3.11
CA ASP A 641 9.55 16.00 2.95
C ASP A 641 8.39 15.78 1.98
N TYR A 642 7.38 16.66 2.01
CA TYR A 642 6.29 16.62 1.04
C TYR A 642 6.78 16.82 -0.39
N LEU A 643 7.61 17.85 -0.64
CA LEU A 643 8.23 18.10 -1.94
C LEU A 643 8.97 16.86 -2.45
N ARG A 644 9.81 16.25 -1.59
CA ARG A 644 10.55 15.01 -1.91
C ARG A 644 9.61 13.88 -2.35
N LYS A 645 8.50 13.67 -1.62
CA LYS A 645 7.49 12.65 -1.96
C LYS A 645 6.81 12.95 -3.29
N VAL A 646 6.43 14.20 -3.56
CA VAL A 646 5.75 14.60 -4.79
C VAL A 646 6.66 14.40 -6.01
N ILE A 647 7.93 14.79 -5.92
CA ILE A 647 8.92 14.58 -7.01
C ILE A 647 9.08 13.08 -7.35
N SER A 648 8.90 12.22 -6.34
CA SER A 648 9.08 10.77 -6.47
C SER A 648 7.81 10.04 -6.95
N LYS A 649 6.64 10.67 -6.84
CA LYS A 649 5.37 10.11 -7.31
C LYS A 649 5.18 10.45 -8.80
N PRO A 650 4.76 9.49 -9.65
CA PRO A 650 4.24 9.84 -10.97
C PRO A 650 3.04 10.76 -10.78
N ALA A 651 2.89 11.79 -11.62
CA ALA A 651 1.63 12.51 -11.71
C ALA A 651 0.50 11.48 -11.97
N LEU A 652 -0.50 11.49 -11.08
CA LEU A 652 -1.65 10.58 -11.10
C LEU A 652 -2.47 10.70 -12.38
#